data_AF-A0A1M5YAI5-F1
#
_entry.id   AF-A0A1M5YAI5-F1
#
_cell.length_a   1.000
_cell.length_b   1.000
_cell.length_c   1.000
_cell.angle_alpha   90.00
_cell.angle_beta   90.00
_cell.angle_gamma   90.00
#
_symmetry.space_group_name_H-M   'P 1'
#
loop_
_entity.id
_entity.type
_entity.pdbx_description
1 polymer ?
#
loop_
_entity_poly.entity_id
_entity_poly.type
_entity_poly.pdbx_seq_one_letter_code
_entity_poly.pdbx_strand_id
1 'polypeptide(L)'
;MQHSNYKILICIILLSQTLSFAKETSLGAFIESSSTLVSNVERYYSSLSLLNLHQQSLNTEPEAELVLTLKTTQKSFDPNSRHTLVFEVYNQSKASKQIKVLPILPTSWQLLSVSAINHLAPAEKKLVLVQFFIPSYQAAGQAPITVNLNTQNELIRSENYTINVATHQDIRVEPLPAAPNLEGGTLFKSSFEIKNMGNQTAALKINSSTFIDGFKEIQLKSDADTIIVVQQSTPKLVHAPLKVINDLEVENVNTQVKKYAYNSTTIYPSKIKQKDPFFRYMIDASVYYNSFTNSNDHFSIMTAEVKGNGFLDIPKEHFLSFIVRGPQKINVRRFGITDQYSLIYRYKDATTVKAGDHGYQLNRLGFGSRFGIGFSLDHSINSRLTFSALYVKPRLYTSNNSSFYGVKAQYLLSPSFGAGISISQSKESVYRSFSQKKTNNNDFGQIATINFDYQNARHFLYSETSLSNFKGDIQYTQMLNAGTRLGNFRFNGNFTVAAKNYFGTVSNGLQLNTNITYAKNKWNLSLGQSLSKIIQNIDPRFSSATPYFKNYFARLGFKIDQASLLSIRLDHRLREDRLMPRNYFYKEMGMDYQYSLNLPRLNLNFNGRIAKTKNMLLTQSYYLNNYFHGVNINYNLLKAFSVRGGFNHSYTSRYSLDGKTSHNYRYSLGLSTSINALRFNLLYTSGFTPEYFHLKRDYLNASIFYSINNHHHFEIRANYYENPGFQNAKEVLASAKYTYRFGIPLKRTISAGGIKGYIQVPKNYQLKEGIQLSINGKTVIADKNGYFEINNVSVGKQFLFIDQSKLPKHLILGIKNPIELDIVKNQSQDIIIPLVEAASLRGNLNKAPKDSIVPKILIHLKNEKNAYTLRSNPDGTFHFKEIIPGSYDLNFQFLGTNMDYKAIPSKQITLNATSTKSITIDIEKKVRQVIFKSKKLYISN
;
A
#
# COMPACT_ATOMS: atom_id res chain seq x y z
N MET A 1 5.96 30.74 13.03
CA MET A 1 7.37 30.64 12.59
C MET A 1 7.44 29.43 11.66
N GLN A 2 7.23 29.53 10.33
CA GLN A 2 8.09 30.14 9.30
C GLN A 2 9.52 29.55 9.32
N HIS A 3 10.14 29.09 8.23
CA HIS A 3 9.79 29.13 6.79
C HIS A 3 10.52 28.00 6.01
N SER A 4 9.87 27.41 4.98
CA SER A 4 10.46 26.93 3.69
C SER A 4 11.68 25.97 3.68
N ASN A 5 12.12 25.30 2.60
CA ASN A 5 11.71 25.28 1.18
C ASN A 5 12.09 23.93 0.51
N TYR A 6 11.50 23.61 -0.64
CA TYR A 6 11.89 22.46 -1.50
C TYR A 6 13.16 22.76 -2.33
N LYS A 7 13.96 21.73 -2.66
CA LYS A 7 14.44 21.47 -4.04
C LYS A 7 15.14 20.11 -4.21
N ILE A 8 14.93 19.51 -5.38
CA ILE A 8 15.61 18.34 -5.94
C ILE A 8 16.46 18.84 -7.12
N LEU A 9 17.70 18.37 -7.29
CA LEU A 9 18.17 17.84 -8.59
C LEU A 9 19.49 17.06 -8.47
N ILE A 10 19.62 16.06 -9.33
CA ILE A 10 20.82 15.27 -9.62
C ILE A 10 21.46 15.86 -10.91
N CYS A 11 22.78 15.96 -10.96
CA CYS A 11 23.54 16.18 -12.19
C CYS A 11 24.59 15.07 -12.41
N ILE A 12 25.12 14.99 -13.63
CA ILE A 12 25.65 13.78 -14.29
C ILE A 12 27.17 13.96 -14.61
N ILE A 13 27.83 12.94 -15.22
CA ILE A 13 29.06 13.02 -16.08
C ILE A 13 30.40 13.04 -15.28
N LEU A 14 31.50 12.30 -15.59
CA LEU A 14 31.92 11.41 -16.71
C LEU A 14 33.06 10.41 -16.27
N LEU A 15 33.58 9.62 -17.24
CA LEU A 15 34.85 8.83 -17.28
C LEU A 15 34.88 7.49 -16.51
N SER A 16 35.52 6.41 -16.98
CA SER A 16 36.33 6.16 -18.21
C SER A 16 36.23 4.70 -18.73
N GLN A 17 36.99 4.39 -19.79
CA GLN A 17 36.92 3.18 -20.64
C GLN A 17 37.41 1.87 -19.98
N THR A 18 37.02 0.71 -20.55
CA THR A 18 37.93 -0.42 -20.80
C THR A 18 37.34 -1.39 -21.83
N LEU A 19 38.19 -1.99 -22.70
CA LEU A 19 37.81 -2.94 -23.75
C LEU A 19 37.96 -4.40 -23.28
N SER A 20 37.09 -5.29 -23.78
CA SER A 20 37.44 -6.58 -24.41
C SER A 20 36.16 -7.27 -24.92
N PHE A 21 35.99 -7.47 -26.23
CA PHE A 21 36.45 -8.61 -27.04
C PHE A 21 35.88 -9.99 -26.63
N ALA A 22 34.79 -10.38 -27.27
CA ALA A 22 34.52 -11.74 -27.76
C ALA A 22 33.52 -11.65 -28.93
N LYS A 23 33.82 -12.29 -30.07
CA LYS A 23 33.05 -12.21 -31.31
C LYS A 23 33.13 -13.56 -32.04
N GLU A 24 31.99 -14.23 -32.20
CA GLU A 24 31.78 -15.40 -33.07
C GLU A 24 30.32 -15.32 -33.56
N THR A 25 30.09 -15.08 -34.86
CA THR A 25 29.67 -16.07 -35.90
C THR A 25 28.27 -16.67 -35.66
N SER A 26 27.35 -16.78 -36.63
CA SER A 26 27.40 -16.77 -38.11
C SER A 26 26.13 -16.09 -38.67
N LEU A 27 26.15 -15.35 -39.79
CA LEU A 27 26.12 -15.78 -41.19
C LEU A 27 25.04 -16.82 -41.57
N GLY A 28 24.10 -16.41 -42.43
CA GLY A 28 23.09 -17.25 -43.06
C GLY A 28 22.27 -16.43 -44.06
N ALA A 29 22.51 -16.62 -45.36
CA ALA A 29 21.87 -15.89 -46.46
C ALA A 29 21.34 -16.87 -47.52
N PHE A 30 20.16 -16.57 -48.08
CA PHE A 30 19.54 -17.07 -49.32
C PHE A 30 18.33 -16.15 -49.54
N ILE A 31 18.17 -15.31 -50.59
CA ILE A 31 18.32 -15.43 -52.06
C ILE A 31 17.15 -16.20 -52.72
N GLU A 32 16.65 -15.57 -53.80
CA GLU A 32 15.70 -16.00 -54.85
C GLU A 32 14.25 -15.47 -54.76
N SER A 33 13.58 -15.09 -55.87
CA SER A 33 14.05 -14.67 -57.22
C SER A 33 12.88 -14.09 -58.04
N SER A 34 13.17 -13.51 -59.21
CA SER A 34 12.24 -13.23 -60.36
C SER A 34 11.17 -12.11 -60.22
N SER A 35 10.70 -11.44 -61.28
CA SER A 35 11.30 -11.08 -62.60
C SER A 35 10.37 -10.09 -63.37
N THR A 36 10.94 -9.02 -63.96
CA THR A 36 10.71 -8.42 -65.31
C THR A 36 9.38 -8.69 -66.09
N LEU A 37 8.77 -7.78 -66.88
CA LEU A 37 9.25 -6.93 -68.01
C LEU A 37 8.17 -5.84 -68.35
N VAL A 38 8.52 -4.55 -68.59
CA VAL A 38 8.60 -3.82 -69.91
C VAL A 38 7.23 -3.39 -70.51
N SER A 39 6.99 -2.18 -71.05
CA SER A 39 7.82 -1.16 -71.75
C SER A 39 7.52 0.29 -71.27
N ASN A 40 7.93 1.44 -71.84
CA ASN A 40 8.69 1.87 -73.05
C ASN A 40 9.36 3.26 -72.78
N VAL A 41 10.56 3.58 -73.30
CA VAL A 41 10.92 4.57 -74.37
C VAL A 41 10.57 6.06 -74.05
N GLU A 42 11.48 7.05 -74.02
CA GLU A 42 12.65 7.40 -74.88
C GLU A 42 13.74 8.20 -74.08
N ARG A 43 15.06 7.90 -74.12
CA ARG A 43 16.22 8.61 -74.80
C ARG A 43 16.50 10.09 -74.37
N TYR A 44 17.73 10.67 -74.36
CA TYR A 44 19.15 10.23 -74.44
C TYR A 44 20.13 11.39 -74.05
N TYR A 45 21.41 11.04 -73.81
CA TYR A 45 22.66 11.82 -74.05
C TYR A 45 23.17 12.93 -73.08
N SER A 46 24.44 13.29 -73.32
CA SER A 46 25.44 13.83 -72.40
C SER A 46 26.07 15.17 -72.85
N SER A 47 26.85 15.81 -71.95
CA SER A 47 27.67 17.02 -72.14
C SER A 47 28.62 16.99 -73.36
N LEU A 48 28.99 18.10 -74.04
CA LEU A 48 29.89 19.18 -73.54
C LEU A 48 30.08 20.32 -74.61
N SER A 49 30.87 21.35 -74.25
CA SER A 49 31.54 22.40 -75.07
C SER A 49 30.78 23.63 -75.60
N LEU A 50 31.02 24.77 -74.93
CA LEU A 50 31.57 26.03 -75.46
C LEU A 50 31.42 26.37 -76.97
N LEU A 51 30.77 27.52 -77.26
CA LEU A 51 31.35 28.51 -78.18
C LEU A 51 30.86 29.93 -77.86
N ASN A 52 31.73 30.92 -78.06
CA ASN A 52 31.39 32.35 -77.94
C ASN A 52 30.50 32.80 -79.11
N LEU A 53 29.50 33.63 -78.83
CA LEU A 53 28.99 34.60 -79.80
C LEU A 53 28.92 35.97 -79.14
N HIS A 54 29.93 36.77 -79.48
CA HIS A 54 30.12 38.13 -78.99
C HIS A 54 29.25 39.05 -79.86
N GLN A 55 28.24 39.70 -79.28
CA GLN A 55 27.55 40.80 -79.96
C GLN A 55 27.40 41.98 -79.00
N GLN A 56 28.28 42.96 -79.18
CA GLN A 56 28.22 44.23 -78.48
C GLN A 56 27.11 45.10 -79.10
N SER A 57 26.12 45.46 -78.27
CA SER A 57 25.30 46.66 -78.44
C SER A 57 24.82 47.09 -77.04
N LEU A 58 25.65 47.85 -76.32
CA LEU A 58 25.57 49.32 -76.23
C LEU A 58 24.40 49.81 -75.38
N ASN A 59 24.75 50.34 -74.20
CA ASN A 59 24.04 51.40 -73.46
C ASN A 59 22.64 51.06 -72.90
N THR A 60 22.32 51.19 -71.60
CA THR A 60 23.03 51.72 -70.42
C THR A 60 22.46 51.06 -69.16
N GLU A 61 23.29 50.70 -68.18
CA GLU A 61 22.77 50.49 -66.81
C GLU A 61 22.33 51.86 -66.24
N PRO A 62 21.10 52.01 -65.71
CA PRO A 62 20.79 53.12 -64.84
C PRO A 62 21.51 52.90 -63.50
N GLU A 63 22.27 53.90 -63.03
CA GLU A 63 22.85 53.87 -61.68
C GLU A 63 21.74 53.53 -60.66
N ALA A 64 21.94 52.51 -59.83
CA ALA A 64 20.92 52.04 -58.90
C ALA A 64 20.75 53.05 -57.75
N GLU A 65 19.94 54.09 -57.99
CA GLU A 65 19.80 55.27 -57.14
C GLU A 65 19.45 54.99 -55.68
N LEU A 66 18.90 53.81 -55.36
CA LEU A 66 18.67 53.32 -54.00
C LEU A 66 19.27 51.92 -53.79
N VAL A 67 19.97 51.73 -52.67
CA VAL A 67 20.48 50.42 -52.22
C VAL A 67 19.72 49.97 -50.98
N LEU A 68 19.27 48.71 -50.98
CA LEU A 68 18.64 48.04 -49.85
C LEU A 68 19.56 46.92 -49.33
N THR A 69 19.88 46.92 -48.04
CA THR A 69 20.72 45.89 -47.41
C THR A 69 20.07 45.37 -46.13
N LEU A 70 19.76 44.07 -46.05
CA LEU A 70 19.33 43.44 -44.81
C LEU A 70 20.47 43.43 -43.77
N LYS A 71 20.19 43.92 -42.55
CA LYS A 71 21.12 43.97 -41.42
C LYS A 71 20.80 42.95 -40.32
N THR A 72 19.63 42.33 -40.33
CA THR A 72 19.29 41.27 -39.37
C THR A 72 20.20 40.06 -39.54
N THR A 73 20.92 39.70 -38.48
CA THR A 73 21.85 38.55 -38.44
C THR A 73 21.18 37.23 -38.06
N GLN A 74 19.95 37.28 -37.52
CA GLN A 74 19.15 36.10 -37.19
C GLN A 74 18.77 35.34 -38.46
N LYS A 75 19.24 34.08 -38.57
CA LYS A 75 19.00 33.22 -39.75
C LYS A 75 17.77 32.33 -39.62
N SER A 76 17.31 32.07 -38.39
CA SER A 76 16.17 31.19 -38.10
C SER A 76 15.18 31.88 -37.18
N PHE A 77 13.89 31.77 -37.50
CA PHE A 77 12.79 32.46 -36.82
C PHE A 77 11.78 31.42 -36.30
N ASP A 78 11.42 31.51 -35.03
CA ASP A 78 10.50 30.56 -34.42
C ASP A 78 9.04 30.84 -34.83
N PRO A 79 8.27 29.82 -35.24
CA PRO A 79 6.84 29.99 -35.47
C PRO A 79 6.11 30.28 -34.15
N ASN A 80 4.86 30.76 -34.24
CA ASN A 80 4.06 31.24 -33.11
C ASN A 80 4.69 32.43 -32.34
N SER A 81 5.50 33.26 -33.00
CA SER A 81 6.14 34.42 -32.35
C SER A 81 6.32 35.62 -33.29
N ARG A 82 6.61 36.78 -32.70
CA ARG A 82 6.76 38.07 -33.39
C ARG A 82 8.23 38.36 -33.64
N HIS A 83 8.56 38.75 -34.87
CA HIS A 83 9.93 39.01 -35.32
C HIS A 83 10.06 40.38 -35.96
N THR A 84 11.31 40.85 -36.11
CA THR A 84 11.64 42.11 -36.78
C THR A 84 12.80 41.91 -37.75
N LEU A 85 12.61 42.25 -39.02
CA LEU A 85 13.70 42.41 -39.98
C LEU A 85 14.12 43.89 -40.05
N VAL A 86 15.42 44.12 -40.11
CA VAL A 86 16.04 45.45 -40.15
C VAL A 86 16.74 45.63 -41.49
N PHE A 87 16.29 46.57 -42.29
CA PHE A 87 16.89 46.90 -43.58
C PHE A 87 17.53 48.29 -43.54
N GLU A 88 18.71 48.45 -44.13
CA GLU A 88 19.32 49.75 -44.42
C GLU A 88 18.95 50.17 -45.84
N VAL A 89 18.28 51.31 -45.96
CA VAL A 89 18.00 51.97 -47.24
C VAL A 89 18.99 53.12 -47.38
N TYR A 90 19.74 53.13 -48.47
CA TYR A 90 20.76 54.14 -48.79
C TYR A 90 20.39 54.83 -50.10
N ASN A 91 20.28 56.16 -50.09
CA ASN A 91 20.11 56.94 -51.31
C ASN A 91 21.47 57.29 -51.92
N GLN A 92 21.79 56.71 -53.08
CA GLN A 92 22.99 57.00 -53.84
C GLN A 92 22.80 58.13 -54.87
N SER A 93 21.55 58.50 -55.18
CA SER A 93 21.27 59.61 -56.10
C SER A 93 21.63 60.98 -55.51
N LYS A 94 21.82 61.94 -56.42
CA LYS A 94 22.08 63.35 -56.09
C LYS A 94 20.82 64.13 -55.71
N ALA A 95 19.64 63.52 -55.78
CA ALA A 95 18.35 64.10 -55.44
C ALA A 95 17.75 63.45 -54.19
N SER A 96 16.94 64.18 -53.44
CA SER A 96 16.19 63.57 -52.33
C SER A 96 15.00 62.76 -52.84
N LYS A 97 14.72 61.62 -52.21
CA LYS A 97 13.62 60.73 -52.61
C LYS A 97 12.62 60.48 -51.49
N GLN A 98 11.34 60.40 -51.85
CA GLN A 98 10.23 60.03 -50.97
C GLN A 98 9.97 58.52 -51.07
N ILE A 99 10.34 57.71 -50.07
CA ILE A 99 10.44 56.25 -50.23
C ILE A 99 9.42 55.52 -49.34
N LYS A 100 8.49 54.81 -49.98
CA LYS A 100 7.59 53.87 -49.30
C LYS A 100 8.17 52.46 -49.39
N VAL A 101 8.39 51.85 -48.23
CA VAL A 101 8.83 50.44 -48.13
C VAL A 101 7.59 49.56 -48.01
N LEU A 102 7.49 48.56 -48.89
CA LEU A 102 6.37 47.63 -48.96
C LEU A 102 6.90 46.19 -48.91
N PRO A 103 6.94 45.55 -47.72
CA PRO A 103 7.28 44.14 -47.61
C PRO A 103 6.09 43.26 -48.01
N ILE A 104 6.35 42.29 -48.88
CA ILE A 104 5.45 41.21 -49.25
C ILE A 104 5.91 39.98 -48.48
N LEU A 105 5.09 39.55 -47.53
CA LEU A 105 5.30 38.36 -46.69
C LEU A 105 4.52 37.17 -47.25
N PRO A 106 4.85 35.92 -46.84
CA PRO A 106 3.97 34.77 -47.09
C PRO A 106 2.54 35.03 -46.62
N THR A 107 1.54 34.52 -47.34
CA THR A 107 0.11 34.83 -47.10
C THR A 107 -0.42 34.44 -45.72
N SER A 108 0.23 33.48 -45.05
CA SER A 108 -0.04 33.06 -43.68
C SER A 108 0.51 34.02 -42.62
N TRP A 109 1.38 34.96 -42.98
CA TRP A 109 2.11 35.81 -42.03
C TRP A 109 1.43 37.16 -41.87
N GLN A 110 1.29 37.60 -40.62
CA GLN A 110 0.68 38.89 -40.34
C GLN A 110 1.76 39.96 -40.28
N LEU A 111 1.77 40.89 -41.24
CA LEU A 111 2.53 42.13 -41.13
C LEU A 111 1.96 42.97 -39.97
N LEU A 112 2.81 43.39 -39.04
CA LEU A 112 2.41 44.14 -37.85
C LEU A 112 2.75 45.63 -37.98
N SER A 113 3.93 45.97 -38.47
CA SER A 113 4.35 47.36 -38.71
C SER A 113 5.53 47.46 -39.70
N VAL A 114 5.68 48.64 -40.31
CA VAL A 114 6.81 49.01 -41.17
C VAL A 114 7.23 50.44 -40.86
N SER A 115 8.51 50.71 -40.68
CA SER A 115 9.01 52.08 -40.52
C SER A 115 8.86 52.89 -41.82
N ALA A 116 8.35 54.13 -41.73
CA ALA A 116 8.21 55.01 -42.88
C ALA A 116 9.48 55.82 -43.16
N ILE A 117 9.91 55.90 -44.42
CA ILE A 117 10.95 56.84 -44.88
C ILE A 117 10.27 57.97 -45.66
N ASN A 118 9.73 58.94 -44.92
CA ASN A 118 9.02 60.07 -45.56
C ASN A 118 9.93 60.93 -46.46
N HIS A 119 11.25 60.92 -46.25
CA HIS A 119 12.24 61.64 -47.05
C HIS A 119 13.62 61.03 -46.81
N LEU A 120 14.40 60.77 -47.86
CA LEU A 120 15.79 60.29 -47.79
C LEU A 120 16.67 61.19 -48.66
N ALA A 121 17.48 62.02 -48.00
CA ALA A 121 18.34 63.00 -48.65
C ALA A 121 19.46 62.32 -49.48
N PRO A 122 20.12 63.04 -50.42
CA PRO A 122 21.28 62.52 -51.14
C PRO A 122 22.35 61.99 -50.18
N ALA A 123 22.90 60.82 -50.47
CA ALA A 123 23.87 60.11 -49.64
C ALA A 123 23.40 59.76 -48.20
N GLU A 124 22.11 59.87 -47.88
CA GLU A 124 21.57 59.50 -46.56
C GLU A 124 21.27 58.00 -46.44
N LYS A 125 21.58 57.41 -45.27
CA LYS A 125 21.21 56.04 -44.89
C LYS A 125 20.17 56.06 -43.78
N LYS A 126 19.08 55.29 -43.92
CA LYS A 126 18.08 55.09 -42.86
C LYS A 126 17.79 53.61 -42.65
N LEU A 127 17.55 53.24 -41.39
CA LEU A 127 17.12 51.90 -41.02
C LEU A 127 15.59 51.79 -41.05
N VAL A 128 15.09 50.66 -41.54
CA VAL A 128 13.68 50.32 -41.66
C VAL A 128 13.42 49.04 -40.90
N LEU A 129 12.50 49.10 -39.95
CA LEU A 129 12.04 47.93 -39.19
C LEU A 129 10.77 47.40 -39.85
N VAL A 130 10.76 46.11 -40.19
CA VAL A 130 9.60 45.36 -40.67
C VAL A 130 9.24 44.33 -39.61
N GLN A 131 8.14 44.56 -38.89
CA GLN A 131 7.67 43.66 -37.84
C GLN A 131 6.55 42.75 -38.35
N PHE A 132 6.61 41.47 -38.02
CA PHE A 132 5.63 40.48 -38.46
C PHE A 132 5.45 39.35 -37.44
N PHE A 133 4.38 38.58 -37.59
CA PHE A 133 4.09 37.37 -36.82
C PHE A 133 4.05 36.14 -37.73
N ILE A 134 4.78 35.09 -37.34
CA ILE A 134 4.74 33.78 -37.98
C ILE A 134 3.74 32.91 -37.21
N PRO A 135 2.69 32.35 -37.82
CA PRO A 135 1.74 31.49 -37.12
C PRO A 135 2.34 30.12 -36.75
N SER A 136 1.75 29.45 -35.76
CA SER A 136 2.21 28.14 -35.25
C SER A 136 2.18 27.01 -36.28
N TYR A 137 1.35 27.12 -37.32
CA TYR A 137 1.19 26.14 -38.40
C TYR A 137 2.08 26.43 -39.63
N GLN A 138 2.90 27.48 -39.61
CA GLN A 138 3.79 27.79 -40.74
C GLN A 138 4.85 26.70 -40.89
N ALA A 139 4.81 25.96 -42.01
CA ALA A 139 5.77 24.92 -42.34
C ALA A 139 7.24 25.39 -42.14
N ALA A 140 8.02 24.56 -41.46
CA ALA A 140 9.44 24.79 -41.21
C ALA A 140 10.26 24.73 -42.51
N GLY A 141 11.34 25.52 -42.58
CA GLY A 141 12.20 25.64 -43.77
C GLY A 141 12.21 27.06 -44.36
N GLN A 142 12.67 27.16 -45.60
CA GLN A 142 12.87 28.44 -46.28
C GLN A 142 11.55 29.10 -46.70
N ALA A 143 11.33 30.34 -46.25
CA ALA A 143 10.23 31.19 -46.64
C ALA A 143 10.77 32.44 -47.36
N PRO A 144 10.25 32.79 -48.56
CA PRO A 144 10.63 34.01 -49.26
C PRO A 144 9.90 35.23 -48.67
N ILE A 145 10.62 36.35 -48.59
CA ILE A 145 10.09 37.70 -48.36
C ILE A 145 10.62 38.59 -49.47
N THR A 146 9.74 39.34 -50.12
CA THR A 146 10.12 40.38 -51.08
C THR A 146 9.97 41.74 -50.41
N VAL A 147 10.95 42.65 -50.58
CA VAL A 147 10.83 44.03 -50.11
C VAL A 147 10.93 44.98 -51.28
N ASN A 148 9.85 45.73 -51.50
CA ASN A 148 9.73 46.73 -52.55
C ASN A 148 10.00 48.14 -52.00
N LEU A 149 10.77 48.92 -52.76
CA LEU A 149 10.98 50.35 -52.54
C LEU A 149 10.27 51.13 -53.65
N ASN A 150 9.31 51.97 -53.27
CA ASN A 150 8.49 52.72 -54.21
C ASN A 150 8.58 54.25 -53.97
N THR A 151 8.60 55.05 -55.04
CA THR A 151 8.40 56.51 -55.01
C THR A 151 7.06 56.84 -55.64
N GLN A 152 6.15 57.45 -54.88
CA GLN A 152 4.88 58.02 -55.38
C GLN A 152 4.14 57.15 -56.44
N ASN A 153 4.04 55.84 -56.16
CA ASN A 153 3.44 54.74 -56.95
C ASN A 153 4.30 54.04 -58.01
N GLU A 154 5.55 54.44 -58.28
CA GLU A 154 6.46 53.69 -59.14
C GLU A 154 7.38 52.76 -58.32
N LEU A 155 7.62 51.52 -58.81
CA LEU A 155 8.51 50.54 -58.19
C LEU A 155 9.95 50.82 -58.62
N ILE A 156 10.80 51.24 -57.69
CA ILE A 156 12.21 51.59 -57.95
C ILE A 156 13.10 50.35 -57.86
N ARG A 157 12.84 49.51 -56.84
CA ARG A 157 13.67 48.34 -56.54
C ARG A 157 12.85 47.28 -55.80
N SER A 158 13.11 46.02 -56.11
CA SER A 158 12.53 44.84 -55.46
C SER A 158 13.66 43.89 -55.11
N GLU A 159 13.76 43.47 -53.85
CA GLU A 159 14.78 42.53 -53.37
C GLU A 159 14.13 41.33 -52.68
N ASN A 160 14.65 40.14 -52.96
CA ASN A 160 14.15 38.88 -52.41
C ASN A 160 15.11 38.35 -51.33
N TYR A 161 14.56 38.12 -50.14
CA TYR A 161 15.26 37.56 -48.99
C TYR A 161 14.63 36.22 -48.61
N THR A 162 15.47 35.21 -48.37
CA THR A 162 15.03 33.91 -47.87
C THR A 162 15.37 33.78 -46.39
N ILE A 163 14.37 33.49 -45.58
CA ILE A 163 14.53 33.29 -44.13
C ILE A 163 14.07 31.90 -43.72
N ASN A 164 14.70 31.32 -42.70
CA ASN A 164 14.37 29.97 -42.25
C ASN A 164 13.37 29.99 -41.09
N VAL A 165 12.27 29.23 -41.21
CA VAL A 165 11.32 29.00 -40.11
C VAL A 165 11.76 27.76 -39.34
N ALA A 166 11.87 27.89 -38.02
CA ALA A 166 12.28 26.79 -37.15
C ALA A 166 11.23 25.68 -37.04
N THR A 167 11.67 24.48 -36.69
CA THR A 167 10.78 23.35 -36.38
C THR A 167 10.15 23.53 -35.01
N HIS A 168 8.82 23.52 -34.93
CA HIS A 168 8.08 23.58 -33.67
C HIS A 168 7.17 22.35 -33.57
N GLN A 169 7.34 21.57 -32.50
CA GLN A 169 6.61 20.34 -32.27
C GLN A 169 6.01 20.38 -30.85
N ASP A 170 4.70 20.61 -30.75
CA ASP A 170 3.94 20.50 -29.49
C ASP A 170 2.69 19.65 -29.71
N ILE A 171 2.40 18.81 -28.73
CA ILE A 171 1.25 17.91 -28.72
C ILE A 171 0.44 18.18 -27.45
N ARG A 172 -0.86 18.36 -27.65
CA ARG A 172 -1.85 18.50 -26.58
C ARG A 172 -2.64 17.20 -26.47
N VAL A 173 -2.88 16.76 -25.24
CA VAL A 173 -3.69 15.59 -24.93
C VAL A 173 -4.66 15.99 -23.82
N GLU A 174 -5.96 15.96 -24.09
CA GLU A 174 -6.99 16.38 -23.13
C GLU A 174 -8.06 15.28 -22.96
N PRO A 175 -8.49 14.98 -21.71
CA PRO A 175 -9.55 14.01 -21.47
C PRO A 175 -10.92 14.62 -21.79
N LEU A 176 -11.70 13.95 -22.63
CA LEU A 176 -13.09 14.34 -22.89
C LEU A 176 -13.99 13.89 -21.71
N PRO A 177 -15.11 14.59 -21.42
CA PRO A 177 -16.00 14.21 -20.32
C PRO A 177 -16.50 12.76 -20.43
N ALA A 178 -16.28 11.96 -19.38
CA ALA A 178 -16.78 10.59 -19.26
C ALA A 178 -17.83 10.47 -18.15
N ALA A 179 -18.52 9.32 -18.09
CA ALA A 179 -19.52 9.05 -17.06
C ALA A 179 -18.90 9.13 -15.64
N PRO A 180 -19.34 10.06 -14.77
CA PRO A 180 -18.68 10.28 -13.47
C PRO A 180 -18.90 9.12 -12.50
N ASN A 181 -20.03 8.41 -12.65
CA ASN A 181 -20.44 7.27 -11.83
C ASN A 181 -20.86 6.11 -12.73
N LEU A 182 -20.59 4.87 -12.32
CA LEU A 182 -20.96 3.63 -13.04
C LEU A 182 -21.43 2.52 -12.09
N GLU A 183 -22.15 1.53 -12.62
CA GLU A 183 -22.52 0.30 -11.89
C GLU A 183 -21.37 -0.73 -11.97
N GLY A 184 -21.19 -1.55 -10.93
CA GLY A 184 -20.24 -2.66 -10.95
C GLY A 184 -20.53 -3.66 -12.08
N GLY A 185 -19.53 -3.94 -12.93
CA GLY A 185 -19.63 -4.87 -14.04
C GLY A 185 -19.92 -4.22 -15.40
N THR A 186 -20.11 -2.91 -15.46
CA THR A 186 -20.17 -2.17 -16.73
C THR A 186 -18.79 -1.96 -17.34
N LEU A 187 -18.74 -1.64 -18.63
CA LEU A 187 -17.50 -1.28 -19.33
C LEU A 187 -17.24 0.22 -19.15
N PHE A 188 -16.11 0.60 -18.56
CA PHE A 188 -15.71 2.01 -18.45
C PHE A 188 -14.98 2.43 -19.72
N LYS A 189 -15.68 3.14 -20.62
CA LYS A 189 -15.09 3.82 -21.78
C LYS A 189 -14.78 5.28 -21.45
N SER A 190 -13.64 5.77 -21.91
CA SER A 190 -13.24 7.18 -21.83
C SER A 190 -12.51 7.60 -23.10
N SER A 191 -12.83 8.79 -23.61
CA SER A 191 -12.21 9.34 -24.81
C SER A 191 -11.21 10.43 -24.46
N PHE A 192 -10.16 10.55 -25.28
CA PHE A 192 -9.11 11.56 -25.16
C PHE A 192 -8.89 12.21 -26.51
N GLU A 193 -8.84 13.53 -26.55
CA GLU A 193 -8.49 14.31 -27.73
C GLU A 193 -6.95 14.49 -27.77
N ILE A 194 -6.35 14.21 -28.92
CA ILE A 194 -4.94 14.47 -29.21
C ILE A 194 -4.89 15.51 -30.34
N LYS A 195 -4.30 16.68 -30.09
CA LYS A 195 -4.13 17.72 -31.11
C LYS A 195 -2.66 18.07 -31.33
N ASN A 196 -2.26 18.16 -32.60
CA ASN A 196 -0.93 18.62 -32.99
C ASN A 196 -0.91 20.14 -33.12
N MET A 197 -0.21 20.81 -32.20
CA MET A 197 -0.03 22.27 -32.17
C MET A 197 1.26 22.72 -32.89
N GLY A 198 2.06 21.77 -33.39
CA GLY A 198 3.31 22.04 -34.11
C GLY A 198 3.13 22.31 -35.61
N ASN A 199 4.21 22.75 -36.27
CA ASN A 199 4.25 23.06 -37.70
C ASN A 199 4.68 21.91 -38.62
N GLN A 200 4.74 20.69 -38.09
CA GLN A 200 5.11 19.48 -38.83
C GLN A 200 4.20 18.32 -38.46
N THR A 201 4.09 17.33 -39.34
CA THR A 201 3.43 16.04 -39.04
C THR A 201 4.18 15.34 -37.91
N ALA A 202 3.49 15.01 -36.83
CA ALA A 202 4.05 14.29 -35.70
C ALA A 202 3.74 12.79 -35.80
N ALA A 203 4.75 11.94 -35.67
CA ALA A 203 4.57 10.51 -35.44
C ALA A 203 4.39 10.28 -33.93
N LEU A 204 3.24 9.74 -33.54
CA LEU A 204 2.86 9.57 -32.13
C LEU A 204 2.67 8.09 -31.80
N LYS A 205 3.23 7.67 -30.67
CA LYS A 205 3.05 6.35 -30.08
C LYS A 205 2.16 6.47 -28.85
N ILE A 206 1.17 5.58 -28.74
CA ILE A 206 0.08 5.65 -27.78
C ILE A 206 0.11 4.42 -26.87
N ASN A 207 0.20 4.66 -25.56
CA ASN A 207 0.19 3.63 -24.52
C ASN A 207 -0.93 3.93 -23.50
N SER A 208 -1.39 2.89 -22.80
CA SER A 208 -2.32 2.97 -21.67
C SER A 208 -2.08 1.77 -20.75
N SER A 209 -2.39 1.88 -19.46
CA SER A 209 -2.46 0.70 -18.58
C SER A 209 -3.66 -0.22 -18.88
N THR A 210 -4.58 0.22 -19.72
CA THR A 210 -5.81 -0.50 -20.10
C THR A 210 -5.95 -0.67 -21.63
N PHE A 211 -7.10 -1.14 -22.13
CA PHE A 211 -7.25 -1.47 -23.55
C PHE A 211 -7.54 -0.22 -24.39
N ILE A 212 -6.74 0.00 -25.43
CA ILE A 212 -6.95 1.06 -26.43
C ILE A 212 -7.81 0.48 -27.58
N ASP A 213 -8.91 1.15 -27.89
CA ASP A 213 -9.84 0.82 -28.98
C ASP A 213 -9.39 1.57 -30.26
N GLY A 214 -8.39 1.02 -30.95
CA GLY A 214 -7.82 1.62 -32.17
C GLY A 214 -6.33 1.36 -32.38
N PHE A 215 -5.68 2.19 -33.21
CA PHE A 215 -4.25 2.11 -33.52
C PHE A 215 -3.39 2.66 -32.37
N LYS A 216 -2.23 2.04 -32.14
CA LYS A 216 -1.24 2.46 -31.14
C LYS A 216 -0.15 3.39 -31.69
N GLU A 217 -0.11 3.58 -33.00
CA GLU A 217 0.81 4.48 -33.69
C GLU A 217 0.00 5.27 -34.72
N ILE A 218 0.13 6.59 -34.70
CA ILE A 218 -0.62 7.51 -35.57
C ILE A 218 0.31 8.59 -36.13
N GLN A 219 0.00 9.10 -37.33
CA GLN A 219 0.63 10.29 -37.89
C GLN A 219 -0.39 11.42 -37.92
N LEU A 220 -0.10 12.51 -37.20
CA LEU A 220 -1.02 13.63 -37.05
C LEU A 220 -0.43 14.86 -37.74
N LYS A 221 -1.08 15.36 -38.80
CA LYS A 221 -0.65 16.56 -39.55
C LYS A 221 -0.65 17.80 -38.64
N SER A 222 0.02 18.88 -39.06
CA SER A 222 -0.04 20.17 -38.37
C SER A 222 -1.50 20.67 -38.23
N ASP A 223 -1.86 21.19 -37.06
CA ASP A 223 -3.20 21.66 -36.65
C ASP A 223 -4.34 20.62 -36.70
N ALA A 224 -4.03 19.35 -37.00
CA ALA A 224 -5.01 18.25 -36.95
C ALA A 224 -5.19 17.68 -35.54
N ASP A 225 -6.39 17.20 -35.26
CA ASP A 225 -6.81 16.50 -34.06
C ASP A 225 -7.27 15.05 -34.34
N THR A 226 -7.31 14.23 -33.30
CA THR A 226 -7.90 12.89 -33.34
C THR A 226 -8.37 12.46 -31.96
N ILE A 227 -9.36 11.55 -31.90
CA ILE A 227 -9.91 11.04 -30.64
C ILE A 227 -9.51 9.57 -30.46
N ILE A 228 -8.90 9.26 -29.32
CA ILE A 228 -8.58 7.89 -28.90
C ILE A 228 -9.53 7.44 -27.80
N VAL A 229 -10.10 6.25 -27.95
CA VAL A 229 -10.98 5.64 -26.95
C VAL A 229 -10.21 4.58 -26.17
N VAL A 230 -10.30 4.66 -24.85
CA VAL A 230 -9.70 3.71 -23.91
C VAL A 230 -10.82 3.05 -23.10
N GLN A 231 -10.72 1.74 -22.87
CA GLN A 231 -11.76 0.98 -22.18
C GLN A 231 -11.21 -0.08 -21.22
N GLN A 232 -11.91 -0.27 -20.10
CA GLN A 232 -11.65 -1.35 -19.13
C GLN A 232 -12.94 -1.95 -18.56
N SER A 233 -12.91 -3.26 -18.28
CA SER A 233 -13.99 -3.97 -17.62
C SER A 233 -13.97 -3.68 -16.11
N THR A 234 -15.06 -3.17 -15.56
CA THR A 234 -15.15 -2.95 -14.11
C THR A 234 -15.50 -4.24 -13.35
N PRO A 235 -15.12 -4.37 -12.06
CA PRO A 235 -15.49 -5.55 -11.27
C PRO A 235 -17.01 -5.69 -11.11
N LYS A 236 -17.56 -6.88 -11.40
CA LYS A 236 -19.00 -7.17 -11.21
C LYS A 236 -19.44 -7.15 -9.73
N LEU A 237 -18.57 -7.58 -8.82
CA LEU A 237 -18.85 -7.67 -7.39
C LEU A 237 -18.22 -6.48 -6.66
N VAL A 238 -18.98 -5.40 -6.54
CA VAL A 238 -18.64 -4.22 -5.74
C VAL A 238 -19.54 -4.16 -4.52
N HIS A 239 -19.00 -3.75 -3.37
CA HIS A 239 -19.73 -3.68 -2.09
C HIS A 239 -19.63 -2.32 -1.38
N ALA A 240 -18.79 -1.42 -1.90
CA ALA A 240 -18.57 -0.05 -1.47
C ALA A 240 -18.03 0.75 -2.67
N PRO A 241 -18.19 2.09 -2.72
CA PRO A 241 -17.74 2.88 -3.86
C PRO A 241 -16.25 2.68 -4.17
N LEU A 242 -15.91 2.46 -5.43
CA LEU A 242 -14.55 2.20 -5.92
C LEU A 242 -14.19 3.20 -7.03
N LYS A 243 -13.12 3.99 -6.85
CA LYS A 243 -12.62 4.88 -7.89
C LYS A 243 -11.75 4.11 -8.88
N VAL A 244 -12.02 4.28 -10.17
CA VAL A 244 -11.28 3.65 -11.28
C VAL A 244 -10.85 4.72 -12.29
N ILE A 245 -9.70 4.50 -12.93
CA ILE A 245 -8.99 5.47 -13.78
C ILE A 245 -8.61 4.78 -15.09
N ASN A 246 -8.90 5.44 -16.22
CA ASN A 246 -8.27 5.18 -17.52
C ASN A 246 -7.20 6.25 -17.73
N ASP A 247 -6.03 5.86 -18.16
CA ASP A 247 -4.90 6.72 -18.52
C ASP A 247 -4.59 6.64 -20.02
N LEU A 248 -4.00 7.70 -20.55
CA LEU A 248 -3.41 7.73 -21.89
C LEU A 248 -2.04 8.42 -21.83
N GLU A 249 -1.00 7.71 -22.28
CA GLU A 249 0.33 8.23 -22.56
C GLU A 249 0.48 8.39 -24.08
N VAL A 250 0.89 9.58 -24.52
CA VAL A 250 1.21 9.88 -25.92
C VAL A 250 2.65 10.35 -26.00
N GLU A 251 3.47 9.62 -26.74
CA GLU A 251 4.88 9.90 -26.98
C GLU A 251 5.08 10.40 -28.41
N ASN A 252 5.65 11.59 -28.58
CA ASN A 252 6.11 12.04 -29.90
C ASN A 252 7.45 11.36 -30.21
N VAL A 253 7.47 10.51 -31.25
CA VAL A 253 8.62 9.67 -31.62
C VAL A 253 9.83 10.52 -32.03
N ASN A 254 9.61 11.72 -32.60
CA ASN A 254 10.67 12.60 -33.07
C ASN A 254 11.37 13.36 -31.92
N THR A 255 10.67 13.65 -30.83
CA THR A 255 11.23 14.41 -29.67
C THR A 255 11.45 13.58 -28.42
N GLN A 256 10.90 12.36 -28.36
CA GLN A 256 10.77 11.53 -27.15
C GLN A 256 10.00 12.20 -26.00
N VAL A 257 9.27 13.30 -26.28
CA VAL A 257 8.44 13.98 -25.28
C VAL A 257 7.14 13.21 -25.08
N LYS A 258 6.85 12.88 -23.82
CA LYS A 258 5.63 12.20 -23.39
C LYS A 258 4.63 13.19 -22.79
N LYS A 259 3.36 13.04 -23.14
CA LYS A 259 2.21 13.77 -22.57
C LYS A 259 1.25 12.74 -21.97
N TYR A 260 0.56 13.12 -20.90
CA TYR A 260 -0.30 12.24 -20.13
C TYR A 260 -1.66 12.89 -19.90
N ALA A 261 -2.73 12.12 -20.10
CA ALA A 261 -4.08 12.47 -19.67
C ALA A 261 -4.69 11.31 -18.88
N TYR A 262 -5.62 11.62 -17.98
CA TYR A 262 -6.34 10.61 -17.21
C TYR A 262 -7.81 11.01 -17.06
N ASN A 263 -8.66 10.00 -16.96
CA ASN A 263 -10.10 10.16 -16.75
C ASN A 263 -10.55 9.17 -15.68
N SER A 264 -11.41 9.61 -14.75
CA SER A 264 -11.75 8.80 -13.58
C SER A 264 -13.22 8.79 -13.26
N THR A 265 -13.74 7.61 -12.93
CA THR A 265 -15.14 7.35 -12.60
C THR A 265 -15.25 6.67 -11.23
N THR A 266 -16.39 6.80 -10.56
CA THR A 266 -16.68 6.10 -9.30
C THR A 266 -17.70 5.00 -9.54
N ILE A 267 -17.28 3.75 -9.33
CA ILE A 267 -18.16 2.59 -9.44
C ILE A 267 -18.93 2.43 -8.13
N TYR A 268 -20.25 2.42 -8.20
CA TYR A 268 -21.14 2.18 -7.06
C TYR A 268 -21.72 0.75 -7.09
N PRO A 269 -21.96 0.15 -5.92
CA PRO A 269 -22.63 -1.14 -5.83
C PRO A 269 -24.15 -1.01 -6.05
N SER A 270 -24.77 -1.99 -6.69
CA SER A 270 -26.23 -2.20 -6.64
C SER A 270 -26.71 -2.87 -5.35
N LYS A 271 -25.79 -3.56 -4.65
CA LYS A 271 -26.02 -4.19 -3.34
C LYS A 271 -24.92 -3.88 -2.33
N ILE A 272 -25.27 -3.18 -1.26
CA ILE A 272 -24.36 -2.96 -0.12
C ILE A 272 -24.25 -4.24 0.70
N LYS A 273 -23.03 -4.66 1.03
CA LYS A 273 -22.78 -5.86 1.84
C LYS A 273 -23.35 -5.69 3.26
N GLN A 274 -24.11 -6.68 3.73
CA GLN A 274 -24.55 -6.75 5.12
C GLN A 274 -23.34 -6.84 6.05
N LYS A 275 -23.28 -5.94 7.04
CA LYS A 275 -22.24 -5.90 8.07
C LYS A 275 -22.67 -6.81 9.20
N ASP A 276 -21.74 -7.61 9.73
CA ASP A 276 -21.99 -8.46 10.88
C ASP A 276 -22.47 -7.60 12.08
N PRO A 277 -23.71 -7.80 12.57
CA PRO A 277 -24.29 -6.93 13.58
C PRO A 277 -23.88 -7.33 15.00
N PHE A 278 -22.99 -8.33 15.16
CA PHE A 278 -22.56 -8.86 16.44
C PHE A 278 -21.10 -8.52 16.75
N PHE A 279 -20.85 -8.14 18.01
CA PHE A 279 -19.57 -8.34 18.65
C PHE A 279 -19.39 -9.83 18.89
N ARG A 280 -18.36 -10.43 18.28
CA ARG A 280 -18.09 -11.87 18.33
C ARG A 280 -16.78 -12.17 19.02
N TYR A 281 -16.80 -13.19 19.87
CA TYR A 281 -15.61 -13.80 20.41
C TYR A 281 -15.12 -14.92 19.49
N MET A 282 -13.87 -14.82 19.05
CA MET A 282 -13.30 -15.71 18.04
C MET A 282 -12.82 -17.03 18.65
N ILE A 283 -13.24 -18.13 18.04
CA ILE A 283 -12.88 -19.51 18.38
C ILE A 283 -12.28 -20.19 17.17
N ASP A 284 -11.18 -20.92 17.40
CA ASP A 284 -10.57 -21.84 16.45
C ASP A 284 -10.89 -23.27 16.91
N ALA A 285 -11.70 -24.01 16.15
CA ALA A 285 -11.84 -25.46 16.28
C ALA A 285 -10.88 -26.13 15.29
N SER A 286 -10.04 -27.05 15.76
CA SER A 286 -9.02 -27.70 14.94
C SER A 286 -8.99 -29.21 15.14
N VAL A 287 -8.71 -29.93 14.06
CA VAL A 287 -8.37 -31.36 14.08
C VAL A 287 -6.93 -31.51 13.63
N TYR A 288 -6.17 -32.28 14.39
CA TYR A 288 -4.81 -32.69 14.07
C TYR A 288 -4.79 -34.17 13.72
N TYR A 289 -4.03 -34.54 12.69
CA TYR A 289 -3.55 -35.89 12.42
C TYR A 289 -2.03 -35.88 12.54
N ASN A 290 -1.48 -36.69 13.44
CA ASN A 290 -0.03 -36.82 13.64
C ASN A 290 0.40 -38.25 13.36
N SER A 291 1.53 -38.44 12.69
CA SER A 291 2.06 -39.74 12.28
C SER A 291 3.55 -39.81 12.59
N PHE A 292 3.95 -40.86 13.30
CA PHE A 292 5.32 -41.20 13.64
C PHE A 292 5.72 -42.46 12.89
N THR A 293 6.92 -42.46 12.30
CA THR A 293 7.54 -43.65 11.72
C THR A 293 9.03 -43.65 12.08
N ASN A 294 9.55 -44.79 12.54
CA ASN A 294 10.98 -45.08 12.55
C ASN A 294 11.22 -46.45 11.89
N SER A 295 12.40 -47.05 12.06
CA SER A 295 12.71 -48.37 11.47
C SER A 295 11.92 -49.55 12.05
N ASN A 296 11.35 -49.41 13.25
CA ASN A 296 10.80 -50.52 14.03
C ASN A 296 9.29 -50.36 14.31
N ASP A 297 8.80 -49.11 14.39
CA ASP A 297 7.45 -48.74 14.79
C ASP A 297 6.85 -47.70 13.83
N HIS A 298 5.55 -47.84 13.58
CA HIS A 298 4.70 -46.79 13.02
C HIS A 298 3.46 -46.62 13.89
N PHE A 299 3.07 -45.39 14.17
CA PHE A 299 1.76 -45.10 14.75
C PHE A 299 1.26 -43.71 14.33
N SER A 300 -0.07 -43.58 14.28
CA SER A 300 -0.74 -42.31 14.05
C SER A 300 -1.76 -42.01 15.15
N ILE A 301 -2.11 -40.73 15.29
CA ILE A 301 -3.07 -40.25 16.28
C ILE A 301 -3.80 -39.01 15.77
N MET A 302 -5.12 -38.99 15.98
CA MET A 302 -5.93 -37.79 15.85
C MET A 302 -6.20 -37.14 17.21
N THR A 303 -6.11 -35.81 17.26
CA THR A 303 -6.46 -35.00 18.45
C THR A 303 -7.27 -33.77 18.03
N ALA A 304 -8.26 -33.40 18.83
CA ALA A 304 -9.05 -32.19 18.65
C ALA A 304 -8.55 -31.06 19.55
N GLU A 305 -8.62 -29.81 19.07
CA GLU A 305 -8.34 -28.57 19.79
C GLU A 305 -9.52 -27.62 19.61
N VAL A 306 -10.05 -27.08 20.70
CA VAL A 306 -10.90 -25.89 20.67
C VAL A 306 -10.21 -24.82 21.50
N LYS A 307 -9.99 -23.65 20.93
CA LYS A 307 -9.41 -22.50 21.64
C LYS A 307 -10.15 -21.22 21.30
N GLY A 308 -10.22 -20.32 22.27
CA GLY A 308 -10.77 -18.98 22.10
C GLY A 308 -9.78 -17.94 22.58
N ASN A 309 -9.77 -16.75 21.97
CA ASN A 309 -8.89 -15.67 22.40
C ASN A 309 -9.43 -14.29 22.01
N GLY A 310 -9.80 -13.47 22.99
CA GLY A 310 -10.31 -12.13 22.74
C GLY A 310 -10.93 -11.47 23.98
N PHE A 311 -11.65 -10.38 23.76
CA PHE A 311 -12.46 -9.72 24.79
C PHE A 311 -13.89 -10.25 24.77
N LEU A 312 -14.51 -10.36 25.95
CA LEU A 312 -15.90 -10.77 26.14
C LEU A 312 -16.87 -9.58 26.04
N ASP A 313 -16.35 -8.36 26.05
CA ASP A 313 -17.09 -7.11 26.13
C ASP A 313 -16.54 -6.04 25.15
N ILE A 314 -17.37 -5.04 24.85
CA ILE A 314 -17.03 -3.93 23.93
C ILE A 314 -16.04 -2.93 24.57
N PRO A 315 -16.17 -2.55 25.86
CA PRO A 315 -15.16 -1.74 26.56
C PRO A 315 -13.76 -2.37 26.66
N LYS A 316 -13.64 -3.70 26.47
CA LYS A 316 -12.42 -4.49 26.58
C LYS A 316 -11.91 -4.65 28.02
N GLU A 317 -12.83 -4.65 28.98
CA GLU A 317 -12.53 -4.85 30.40
C GLU A 317 -12.31 -6.32 30.76
N HIS A 318 -12.92 -7.26 30.01
CA HIS A 318 -12.91 -8.70 30.27
C HIS A 318 -12.22 -9.46 29.13
N PHE A 319 -10.97 -9.84 29.31
CA PHE A 319 -10.23 -10.67 28.35
C PHE A 319 -10.28 -12.14 28.73
N LEU A 320 -10.58 -13.01 27.76
CA LEU A 320 -10.55 -14.45 27.90
C LEU A 320 -9.64 -15.07 26.83
N SER A 321 -8.80 -16.00 27.26
CA SER A 321 -8.06 -16.89 26.39
C SER A 321 -8.17 -18.30 26.96
N PHE A 322 -8.53 -19.28 26.14
CA PHE A 322 -8.57 -20.68 26.56
C PHE A 322 -8.12 -21.61 25.45
N ILE A 323 -7.65 -22.79 25.84
CA ILE A 323 -7.39 -23.92 24.94
C ILE A 323 -7.78 -25.21 25.65
N VAL A 324 -8.53 -26.05 24.94
CA VAL A 324 -8.88 -27.41 25.31
C VAL A 324 -8.41 -28.31 24.17
N ARG A 325 -7.37 -29.11 24.41
CA ARG A 325 -6.84 -30.10 23.45
C ARG A 325 -6.80 -31.48 24.09
N GLY A 326 -7.28 -32.49 23.37
CA GLY A 326 -7.24 -33.88 23.81
C GLY A 326 -7.58 -34.90 22.70
N PRO A 327 -7.72 -36.18 23.04
CA PRO A 327 -7.55 -36.77 24.38
C PRO A 327 -6.07 -36.94 24.79
N GLN A 328 -5.83 -37.10 26.10
CA GLN A 328 -4.50 -37.46 26.62
C GLN A 328 -4.10 -38.87 26.13
N LYS A 329 -3.04 -38.98 25.33
CA LYS A 329 -2.35 -40.25 25.04
C LYS A 329 -0.85 -40.13 25.33
N ILE A 330 -0.22 -41.20 25.81
CA ILE A 330 1.20 -41.15 26.24
C ILE A 330 2.12 -40.83 25.04
N ASN A 331 1.77 -41.32 23.85
CA ASN A 331 2.63 -41.23 22.66
C ASN A 331 2.64 -39.84 21.99
N VAL A 332 1.71 -38.91 22.30
CA VAL A 332 1.67 -37.60 21.60
C VAL A 332 2.82 -36.66 21.99
N ARG A 333 3.52 -36.96 23.09
CA ARG A 333 4.67 -36.19 23.58
C ARG A 333 5.78 -36.03 22.53
N ARG A 334 5.96 -37.02 21.64
CA ARG A 334 6.96 -36.98 20.54
C ARG A 334 6.68 -35.88 19.50
N PHE A 335 5.43 -35.47 19.32
CA PHE A 335 5.05 -34.41 18.36
C PHE A 335 5.10 -32.99 18.95
N GLY A 336 5.35 -32.83 20.25
CA GLY A 336 5.18 -31.54 20.95
C GLY A 336 3.73 -31.08 21.08
N ILE A 337 2.76 -31.93 20.75
CA ILE A 337 1.32 -31.66 20.80
C ILE A 337 0.74 -32.55 21.90
N THR A 338 0.95 -32.19 23.16
CA THR A 338 0.27 -32.87 24.28
C THR A 338 -1.18 -32.40 24.39
N ASP A 339 -1.98 -33.14 25.16
CA ASP A 339 -3.19 -32.59 25.76
C ASP A 339 -2.86 -31.31 26.53
N GLN A 340 -3.80 -30.38 26.54
CA GLN A 340 -3.64 -29.07 27.14
C GLN A 340 -5.02 -28.50 27.50
N TYR A 341 -5.21 -28.17 28.77
CA TYR A 341 -6.42 -27.57 29.30
C TYR A 341 -6.02 -26.27 29.99
N SER A 342 -6.00 -25.16 29.28
CA SER A 342 -5.52 -23.87 29.80
C SER A 342 -6.59 -22.79 29.71
N LEU A 343 -6.72 -22.00 30.76
CA LEU A 343 -7.58 -20.83 30.86
C LEU A 343 -6.76 -19.63 31.34
N ILE A 344 -6.93 -18.48 30.71
CA ILE A 344 -6.44 -17.17 31.17
C ILE A 344 -7.61 -16.20 31.11
N TYR A 345 -7.94 -15.59 32.24
CA TYR A 345 -8.91 -14.51 32.34
C TYR A 345 -8.21 -13.26 32.87
N ARG A 346 -8.46 -12.09 32.27
CA ARG A 346 -7.97 -10.81 32.77
C ARG A 346 -9.09 -9.80 32.89
N TYR A 347 -9.10 -9.05 33.98
CA TYR A 347 -10.05 -7.97 34.25
C TYR A 347 -9.30 -6.65 34.45
N LYS A 348 -9.56 -5.67 33.57
CA LYS A 348 -8.99 -4.30 33.60
C LYS A 348 -7.46 -4.22 33.69
N ASP A 349 -6.77 -5.27 33.25
CA ASP A 349 -5.34 -5.56 33.50
C ASP A 349 -4.88 -5.52 34.99
N ALA A 350 -5.78 -5.20 35.93
CA ALA A 350 -5.57 -5.24 37.37
C ALA A 350 -5.60 -6.66 37.93
N THR A 351 -6.44 -7.55 37.39
CA THR A 351 -6.51 -8.96 37.82
C THR A 351 -6.21 -9.89 36.66
N THR A 352 -5.26 -10.81 36.84
CA THR A 352 -5.01 -11.95 35.94
C THR A 352 -5.20 -13.25 36.69
N VAL A 353 -6.07 -14.11 36.16
CA VAL A 353 -6.29 -15.49 36.62
C VAL A 353 -5.80 -16.45 35.55
N LYS A 354 -4.95 -17.41 35.91
CA LYS A 354 -4.50 -18.50 35.03
C LYS A 354 -4.87 -19.82 35.68
N ALA A 355 -5.69 -20.64 35.04
CA ALA A 355 -6.06 -21.97 35.52
C ALA A 355 -5.71 -23.04 34.48
N GLY A 356 -5.43 -24.25 34.96
CA GLY A 356 -5.10 -25.39 34.11
C GLY A 356 -3.61 -25.48 33.76
N ASP A 357 -3.28 -25.98 32.57
CA ASP A 357 -1.91 -26.25 32.13
C ASP A 357 -1.18 -24.96 31.73
N HIS A 358 -0.25 -24.47 32.56
CA HIS A 358 0.60 -23.31 32.27
C HIS A 358 2.04 -23.51 32.76
N GLY A 359 2.95 -22.65 32.31
CA GLY A 359 4.25 -22.45 32.96
C GLY A 359 4.11 -21.55 34.18
N TYR A 360 4.17 -22.12 35.38
CA TYR A 360 4.05 -21.40 36.65
C TYR A 360 5.43 -21.09 37.22
N GLN A 361 5.68 -19.82 37.56
CA GLN A 361 6.93 -19.34 38.15
C GLN A 361 6.65 -18.19 39.11
N LEU A 362 7.30 -18.17 40.26
CA LEU A 362 7.21 -17.05 41.23
C LEU A 362 8.43 -16.10 41.14
N ASN A 363 9.64 -16.66 41.15
CA ASN A 363 10.91 -15.94 40.98
C ASN A 363 11.92 -16.81 40.20
N ARG A 364 13.16 -16.34 39.98
CA ARG A 364 14.16 -17.07 39.16
C ARG A 364 15.05 -18.00 39.98
N LEU A 365 15.35 -17.66 41.24
CA LEU A 365 16.17 -18.47 42.16
C LEU A 365 15.36 -19.50 42.96
N GLY A 366 14.04 -19.35 43.03
CA GLY A 366 13.14 -20.29 43.72
C GLY A 366 13.02 -21.65 43.01
N PHE A 367 11.82 -22.24 43.00
CA PHE A 367 11.56 -23.54 42.37
C PHE A 367 11.46 -23.53 40.82
N GLY A 368 11.90 -22.43 40.19
CA GLY A 368 11.93 -22.27 38.74
C GLY A 368 10.56 -22.12 38.08
N SER A 369 10.54 -22.21 36.76
CA SER A 369 9.30 -22.32 35.98
C SER A 369 8.95 -23.79 35.81
N ARG A 370 7.76 -24.19 36.26
CA ARG A 370 7.25 -25.56 36.11
C ARG A 370 6.00 -25.56 35.23
N PHE A 371 6.02 -26.32 34.15
CA PHE A 371 4.82 -26.59 33.36
C PHE A 371 3.94 -27.64 34.05
N GLY A 372 2.66 -27.35 34.26
CA GLY A 372 1.75 -28.27 34.93
C GLY A 372 0.36 -27.71 35.10
N ILE A 373 -0.53 -28.53 35.66
CA ILE A 373 -1.91 -28.15 35.94
C ILE A 373 -1.97 -27.41 37.28
N GLY A 374 -2.59 -26.23 37.29
CA GLY A 374 -2.57 -25.38 38.47
C GLY A 374 -3.55 -24.22 38.44
N PHE A 375 -3.29 -23.27 39.32
CA PHE A 375 -3.96 -21.99 39.40
C PHE A 375 -2.96 -20.90 39.79
N SER A 376 -3.05 -19.72 39.20
CA SER A 376 -2.42 -18.50 39.72
C SER A 376 -3.35 -17.31 39.63
N LEU A 377 -3.32 -16.48 40.66
CA LEU A 377 -3.96 -15.18 40.73
C LEU A 377 -2.87 -14.12 40.86
N ASP A 378 -2.84 -13.16 39.94
CA ASP A 378 -2.08 -11.92 40.03
C ASP A 378 -3.11 -10.78 40.18
N HIS A 379 -3.04 -9.98 41.25
CA HIS A 379 -3.97 -8.86 41.48
C HIS A 379 -3.23 -7.59 41.91
N SER A 380 -3.51 -6.48 41.23
CA SER A 380 -2.84 -5.19 41.37
C SER A 380 -3.78 -4.12 41.92
N ILE A 381 -3.43 -3.57 43.09
CA ILE A 381 -4.13 -2.48 43.75
C ILE A 381 -3.45 -1.15 43.36
N ASN A 382 -4.26 -0.21 42.82
CA ASN A 382 -3.83 1.14 42.38
C ASN A 382 -2.59 1.15 41.48
N SER A 383 -2.37 0.06 40.72
CA SER A 383 -1.18 -0.18 39.89
C SER A 383 0.18 -0.05 40.62
N ARG A 384 0.19 -0.08 41.97
CA ARG A 384 1.41 0.01 42.78
C ARG A 384 1.72 -1.26 43.56
N LEU A 385 0.71 -1.93 44.11
CA LEU A 385 0.88 -3.14 44.92
C LEU A 385 0.29 -4.34 44.21
N THR A 386 1.13 -5.30 43.82
CA THR A 386 0.71 -6.55 43.17
C THR A 386 0.86 -7.72 44.14
N PHE A 387 -0.22 -8.48 44.35
CA PHE A 387 -0.21 -9.76 45.02
C PHE A 387 -0.30 -10.88 43.99
N SER A 388 0.63 -11.83 44.06
CA SER A 388 0.61 -13.05 43.26
C SER A 388 0.52 -14.27 44.17
N ALA A 389 -0.39 -15.18 43.88
CA ALA A 389 -0.49 -16.49 44.53
C ALA A 389 -0.56 -17.58 43.46
N LEU A 390 0.12 -18.71 43.67
CA LEU A 390 0.06 -19.84 42.75
C LEU A 390 0.09 -21.20 43.48
N TYR A 391 -0.53 -22.18 42.83
CA TYR A 391 -0.37 -23.62 43.05
C TYR A 391 -0.20 -24.30 41.69
N VAL A 392 0.78 -25.18 41.56
CA VAL A 392 0.95 -26.03 40.37
C VAL A 392 1.30 -27.45 40.78
N LYS A 393 0.64 -28.42 40.14
CA LYS A 393 1.09 -29.81 40.09
C LYS A 393 1.74 -30.02 38.72
N PRO A 394 3.08 -30.17 38.65
CA PRO A 394 3.77 -30.42 37.39
C PRO A 394 3.15 -31.59 36.61
N ARG A 395 3.20 -31.51 35.29
CA ARG A 395 2.84 -32.60 34.37
C ARG A 395 3.97 -32.75 33.36
N LEU A 396 4.04 -33.89 32.67
CA LEU A 396 5.07 -34.23 31.66
C LEU A 396 6.50 -34.47 32.21
N TYR A 397 6.88 -33.89 33.35
CA TYR A 397 8.12 -34.17 34.07
C TYR A 397 8.06 -35.50 34.86
N THR A 398 9.17 -36.25 34.92
CA THR A 398 9.29 -37.45 35.78
C THR A 398 10.26 -37.24 36.95
N SER A 399 11.23 -36.33 36.81
CA SER A 399 11.93 -35.70 37.94
C SER A 399 11.14 -34.47 38.41
N ASN A 400 11.16 -34.16 39.71
CA ASN A 400 10.49 -32.99 40.30
C ASN A 400 8.98 -32.85 39.98
N ASN A 401 8.26 -33.98 39.96
CA ASN A 401 6.81 -34.05 39.68
C ASN A 401 5.90 -33.64 40.87
N SER A 402 6.48 -33.14 41.96
CA SER A 402 5.73 -32.74 43.16
C SER A 402 5.06 -31.39 43.00
N SER A 403 3.95 -31.17 43.70
CA SER A 403 3.31 -29.86 43.72
C SER A 403 4.21 -28.77 44.30
N PHE A 404 4.03 -27.55 43.77
CA PHE A 404 4.70 -26.33 44.19
C PHE A 404 3.64 -25.24 44.39
N TYR A 405 3.76 -24.48 45.47
CA TYR A 405 2.89 -23.33 45.73
C TYR A 405 3.67 -22.20 46.38
N GLY A 406 3.14 -20.99 46.29
CA GLY A 406 3.77 -19.82 46.91
C GLY A 406 2.99 -18.53 46.69
N VAL A 407 3.38 -17.53 47.46
CA VAL A 407 2.80 -16.18 47.46
C VAL A 407 3.90 -15.15 47.32
N LYS A 408 3.58 -14.03 46.67
CA LYS A 408 4.46 -12.89 46.44
C LYS A 408 3.68 -11.59 46.58
N ALA A 409 4.30 -10.61 47.22
CA ALA A 409 3.86 -9.22 47.22
C ALA A 409 4.96 -8.38 46.56
N GLN A 410 4.58 -7.50 45.63
CA GLN A 410 5.50 -6.60 44.93
C GLN A 410 4.94 -5.18 44.95
N TYR A 411 5.76 -4.22 45.39
CA TYR A 411 5.40 -2.82 45.53
C TYR A 411 6.29 -1.92 44.66
N LEU A 412 5.66 -1.09 43.82
CA LEU A 412 6.28 -0.03 43.04
C LEU A 412 6.43 1.22 43.90
N LEU A 413 7.65 1.42 44.41
CA LEU A 413 8.09 2.60 45.17
C LEU A 413 8.11 3.84 44.28
N SER A 414 8.43 3.68 43.00
CA SER A 414 8.30 4.70 41.95
C SER A 414 8.01 4.05 40.60
N PRO A 415 7.66 4.81 39.54
CA PRO A 415 7.49 4.26 38.19
C PRO A 415 8.72 3.54 37.61
N SER A 416 9.90 3.73 38.21
CA SER A 416 11.17 3.11 37.81
C SER A 416 11.78 2.19 38.88
N PHE A 417 11.14 1.99 40.04
CA PHE A 417 11.69 1.16 41.11
C PHE A 417 10.61 0.34 41.82
N GLY A 418 10.81 -0.98 41.85
CA GLY A 418 9.97 -1.93 42.56
C GLY A 418 10.76 -2.84 43.50
N ALA A 419 10.17 -3.18 44.64
CA ALA A 419 10.66 -4.19 45.57
C ALA A 419 9.62 -5.30 45.72
N GLY A 420 10.04 -6.54 45.91
CA GLY A 420 9.14 -7.67 46.11
C GLY A 420 9.67 -8.67 47.12
N ILE A 421 8.75 -9.30 47.85
CA ILE A 421 9.01 -10.40 48.78
C ILE A 421 8.10 -11.57 48.44
N SER A 422 8.58 -12.79 48.65
CA SER A 422 7.82 -14.00 48.37
C SER A 422 8.28 -15.18 49.20
N ILE A 423 7.34 -16.10 49.44
CA ILE A 423 7.55 -17.36 50.18
C ILE A 423 6.92 -18.47 49.36
N SER A 424 7.64 -19.58 49.22
CA SER A 424 7.29 -20.62 48.27
C SER A 424 7.78 -21.98 48.77
N GLN A 425 7.02 -23.05 48.51
CA GLN A 425 7.21 -24.35 49.16
C GLN A 425 6.95 -25.50 48.17
N SER A 426 7.79 -26.55 48.24
CA SER A 426 7.63 -27.77 47.45
C SER A 426 8.30 -28.96 48.14
N LYS A 427 7.90 -30.17 47.76
CA LYS A 427 8.66 -31.40 48.06
C LYS A 427 9.54 -31.70 46.87
N GLU A 428 10.85 -31.81 46.98
CA GLU A 428 11.70 -32.18 45.83
C GLU A 428 12.57 -33.41 46.11
N SER A 429 12.88 -34.14 45.04
CA SER A 429 13.98 -35.11 45.02
C SER A 429 15.21 -34.39 44.48
N VAL A 430 16.10 -33.95 45.37
CA VAL A 430 17.31 -33.23 44.96
C VAL A 430 18.25 -34.20 44.26
N TYR A 431 18.31 -34.13 42.93
CA TYR A 431 19.33 -34.81 42.14
C TYR A 431 20.69 -34.12 42.36
N ARG A 432 21.34 -34.43 43.49
CA ARG A 432 22.69 -33.97 43.81
C ARG A 432 23.68 -34.62 42.84
N SER A 433 23.95 -33.96 41.72
CA SER A 433 24.69 -34.45 40.54
C SER A 433 26.08 -35.09 40.76
N PHE A 434 26.62 -35.07 41.98
CA PHE A 434 27.86 -35.74 42.39
C PHE A 434 27.66 -37.08 43.11
N SER A 435 26.42 -37.45 43.44
CA SER A 435 26.09 -38.70 44.11
C SER A 435 24.79 -39.24 43.52
N GLN A 436 24.83 -40.44 42.95
CA GLN A 436 23.65 -41.12 42.43
C GLN A 436 22.65 -41.53 43.54
N LYS A 437 22.91 -41.19 44.81
CA LYS A 437 21.92 -41.27 45.90
C LYS A 437 20.81 -40.25 45.71
N LYS A 438 19.75 -40.69 45.04
CA LYS A 438 18.42 -40.10 45.11
C LYS A 438 18.01 -39.98 46.59
N THR A 439 17.86 -38.76 47.10
CA THR A 439 17.31 -38.55 48.45
C THR A 439 15.84 -38.99 48.48
N ASN A 440 15.36 -39.46 49.64
CA ASN A 440 14.01 -40.02 49.77
C ASN A 440 12.92 -39.09 49.20
N ASN A 441 11.94 -39.71 48.55
CA ASN A 441 11.07 -39.10 47.53
C ASN A 441 10.01 -38.07 48.05
N ASN A 442 10.12 -37.58 49.29
CA ASN A 442 9.00 -36.86 49.94
C ASN A 442 9.43 -35.69 50.86
N ASP A 443 10.72 -35.33 50.87
CA ASP A 443 11.26 -34.29 51.75
C ASP A 443 10.79 -32.88 51.36
N PHE A 444 10.35 -32.11 52.35
CA PHE A 444 9.80 -30.76 52.19
C PHE A 444 10.88 -29.69 52.32
N GLY A 445 10.83 -28.65 51.48
CA GLY A 445 11.68 -27.48 51.63
C GLY A 445 10.98 -26.20 51.26
N GLN A 446 11.49 -25.10 51.81
CA GLN A 446 10.89 -23.78 51.74
C GLN A 446 11.91 -22.79 51.19
N ILE A 447 11.45 -21.84 50.38
CA ILE A 447 12.28 -20.79 49.81
C ILE A 447 11.61 -19.44 50.01
N ALA A 448 12.31 -18.53 50.69
CA ALA A 448 11.99 -17.11 50.76
C ALA A 448 12.85 -16.33 49.76
N THR A 449 12.28 -15.35 49.07
CA THR A 449 13.01 -14.53 48.08
C THR A 449 12.63 -13.05 48.23
N ILE A 450 13.64 -12.19 48.22
CA ILE A 450 13.51 -10.74 48.09
C ILE A 450 14.07 -10.35 46.72
N ASN A 451 13.34 -9.54 45.96
CA ASN A 451 13.77 -9.00 44.68
C ASN A 451 13.67 -7.47 44.63
N PHE A 452 14.60 -6.85 43.91
CA PHE A 452 14.58 -5.44 43.57
C PHE A 452 14.69 -5.29 42.05
N ASP A 453 13.88 -4.41 41.48
CA ASP A 453 13.87 -4.09 40.06
C ASP A 453 13.93 -2.57 39.89
N TYR A 454 14.92 -2.09 39.14
CA TYR A 454 15.06 -0.70 38.75
C TYR A 454 15.21 -0.64 37.23
N GLN A 455 14.38 0.18 36.57
CA GLN A 455 14.50 0.39 35.13
C GLN A 455 14.15 1.82 34.72
N ASN A 456 15.04 2.44 33.93
CA ASN A 456 14.79 3.70 33.23
C ASN A 456 15.37 3.64 31.80
N ALA A 457 15.33 4.76 31.07
CA ALA A 457 15.77 4.83 29.66
C ALA A 457 17.27 4.54 29.42
N ARG A 458 18.12 4.58 30.46
CA ARG A 458 19.57 4.40 30.37
C ARG A 458 20.12 3.26 31.23
N HIS A 459 19.42 2.88 32.29
CA HIS A 459 19.90 1.98 33.32
C HIS A 459 18.86 0.90 33.63
N PHE A 460 19.33 -0.33 33.89
CA PHE A 460 18.53 -1.36 34.54
C PHE A 460 19.35 -2.07 35.63
N LEU A 461 18.68 -2.47 36.70
CA LEU A 461 19.24 -3.26 37.79
C LEU A 461 18.16 -4.19 38.32
N TYR A 462 18.38 -5.50 38.23
CA TYR A 462 17.56 -6.52 38.85
C TYR A 462 18.41 -7.31 39.84
N SER A 463 18.00 -7.34 41.10
CA SER A 463 18.64 -8.10 42.17
C SER A 463 17.64 -9.10 42.74
N GLU A 464 18.07 -10.33 42.98
CA GLU A 464 17.27 -11.37 43.62
C GLU A 464 18.15 -12.08 44.64
N THR A 465 17.75 -12.04 45.92
CA THR A 465 18.41 -12.76 47.01
C THR A 465 17.42 -13.73 47.61
N SER A 466 17.84 -14.98 47.79
CA SER A 466 16.95 -16.04 48.24
C SER A 466 17.59 -16.94 49.29
N LEU A 467 16.78 -17.32 50.27
CA LEU A 467 17.11 -18.23 51.36
C LEU A 467 16.26 -19.49 51.20
N SER A 468 16.90 -20.67 51.24
CA SER A 468 16.21 -21.96 51.25
C SER A 468 16.46 -22.71 52.56
N ASN A 469 15.42 -23.28 53.14
CA ASN A 469 15.51 -24.25 54.25
C ASN A 469 15.10 -25.63 53.74
N PHE A 470 16.00 -26.61 53.85
CA PHE A 470 15.73 -28.01 53.54
C PHE A 470 16.32 -28.91 54.64
N LYS A 471 15.47 -29.63 55.37
CA LYS A 471 15.86 -30.44 56.55
C LYS A 471 16.63 -29.67 57.64
N GLY A 472 16.37 -28.37 57.79
CA GLY A 472 17.11 -27.51 58.71
C GLY A 472 18.43 -26.96 58.17
N ASP A 473 18.88 -27.42 56.98
CA ASP A 473 20.01 -26.81 56.27
C ASP A 473 19.54 -25.50 55.61
N ILE A 474 19.95 -24.37 56.17
CA ILE A 474 19.65 -23.03 55.65
C ILE A 474 20.78 -22.59 54.73
N GLN A 475 20.45 -22.30 53.48
CA GLN A 475 21.38 -22.00 52.40
C GLN A 475 20.90 -20.75 51.64
N TYR A 476 21.83 -19.99 51.07
CA TYR A 476 21.51 -18.77 50.32
C TYR A 476 22.01 -18.80 48.88
N THR A 477 21.33 -18.03 48.03
CA THR A 477 21.74 -17.76 46.65
C THR A 477 21.42 -16.30 46.32
N GLN A 478 22.28 -15.65 45.55
CA GLN A 478 22.08 -14.29 45.07
C GLN A 478 22.32 -14.20 43.57
N MET A 479 21.50 -13.40 42.88
CA MET A 479 21.69 -13.03 41.49
C MET A 479 21.56 -11.52 41.31
N LEU A 480 22.42 -10.96 40.46
CA LEU A 480 22.43 -9.56 40.07
C LEU A 480 22.50 -9.47 38.55
N ASN A 481 21.60 -8.70 37.93
CA ASN A 481 21.67 -8.32 36.53
C ASN A 481 21.69 -6.80 36.46
N ALA A 482 22.68 -6.21 35.80
CA ALA A 482 22.85 -4.77 35.71
C ALA A 482 23.23 -4.36 34.29
N GLY A 483 22.77 -3.19 33.85
CA GLY A 483 23.23 -2.59 32.62
C GLY A 483 23.06 -1.09 32.59
N THR A 484 23.94 -0.43 31.84
CA THR A 484 23.96 1.03 31.72
C THR A 484 24.37 1.45 30.31
N ARG A 485 23.74 2.52 29.80
CA ARG A 485 24.06 3.16 28.53
C ARG A 485 24.34 4.65 28.75
N LEU A 486 25.60 5.02 28.60
CA LEU A 486 26.11 6.39 28.75
C LEU A 486 26.72 6.84 27.42
N GLY A 487 25.90 7.47 26.57
CA GLY A 487 26.29 7.90 25.23
C GLY A 487 26.79 6.73 24.37
N ASN A 488 28.07 6.77 24.03
CA ASN A 488 28.78 5.75 23.24
C ASN A 488 29.17 4.50 24.04
N PHE A 489 29.07 4.55 25.38
CA PHE A 489 29.43 3.46 26.28
C PHE A 489 28.22 2.64 26.69
N ARG A 490 28.37 1.32 26.73
CA ARG A 490 27.37 0.36 27.22
C ARG A 490 28.04 -0.69 28.09
N PHE A 491 27.47 -0.97 29.26
CA PHE A 491 27.85 -2.09 30.10
C PHE A 491 26.62 -2.99 30.30
N ASN A 492 26.85 -4.30 30.30
CA ASN A 492 25.89 -5.30 30.74
C ASN A 492 26.63 -6.34 31.61
N GLY A 493 26.04 -6.71 32.73
CA GLY A 493 26.59 -7.66 33.69
C GLY A 493 25.50 -8.57 34.26
N ASN A 494 25.82 -9.85 34.37
CA ASN A 494 25.10 -10.84 35.17
C ASN A 494 26.10 -11.48 36.16
N PHE A 495 25.67 -11.64 37.40
CA PHE A 495 26.39 -12.33 38.47
C PHE A 495 25.40 -13.25 39.18
N THR A 496 25.81 -14.46 39.54
CA THR A 496 25.02 -15.37 40.34
C THR A 496 25.94 -16.23 41.20
N VAL A 497 25.71 -16.25 42.52
CA VAL A 497 26.44 -17.08 43.47
C VAL A 497 25.43 -17.96 44.20
N ALA A 498 25.67 -19.27 44.22
CA ALA A 498 24.77 -20.27 44.79
C ALA A 498 25.52 -21.16 45.78
N ALA A 499 25.02 -21.24 47.02
CA ALA A 499 25.61 -22.08 48.04
C ALA A 499 25.46 -23.58 47.73
N LYS A 500 26.30 -24.42 48.36
CA LYS A 500 26.50 -25.83 47.98
C LYS A 500 25.22 -26.67 48.00
N ASN A 501 24.35 -26.44 48.98
CA ASN A 501 23.16 -27.25 49.23
C ASN A 501 21.84 -26.52 48.97
N TYR A 502 21.85 -25.34 48.35
CA TYR A 502 20.65 -24.53 48.12
C TYR A 502 19.58 -25.29 47.30
N PHE A 503 18.31 -25.18 47.74
CA PHE A 503 17.20 -26.07 47.35
C PHE A 503 16.36 -25.58 46.14
N GLY A 504 16.74 -24.47 45.49
CA GLY A 504 16.04 -23.93 44.32
C GLY A 504 16.66 -24.33 42.98
N THR A 505 16.56 -23.47 41.96
CA THR A 505 16.97 -23.76 40.57
C THR A 505 18.46 -23.95 40.34
N VAL A 506 19.31 -23.33 41.17
CA VAL A 506 20.77 -23.33 41.01
C VAL A 506 21.45 -23.69 42.32
N SER A 507 22.51 -24.47 42.27
CA SER A 507 23.29 -24.87 43.45
C SER A 507 24.78 -24.83 43.16
N ASN A 508 25.59 -24.72 44.22
CA ASN A 508 27.02 -24.96 44.23
C ASN A 508 27.81 -24.28 43.07
N GLY A 509 28.01 -22.97 43.14
CA GLY A 509 29.00 -22.32 42.27
C GLY A 509 28.80 -20.82 42.04
N LEU A 510 29.52 -20.34 41.02
CA LEU A 510 29.56 -18.94 40.59
C LEU A 510 29.33 -18.84 39.08
N GLN A 511 28.51 -17.87 38.69
CA GLN A 511 28.35 -17.37 37.33
C GLN A 511 28.69 -15.87 37.30
N LEU A 512 29.47 -15.46 36.31
CA LEU A 512 29.75 -14.05 36.02
C LEU A 512 29.80 -13.88 34.50
N ASN A 513 29.01 -12.96 33.95
CA ASN A 513 29.04 -12.62 32.54
C ASN A 513 29.00 -11.10 32.40
N THR A 514 30.12 -10.49 32.01
CA THR A 514 30.26 -9.04 31.87
C THR A 514 30.69 -8.68 30.45
N ASN A 515 30.11 -7.62 29.90
CA ASN A 515 30.49 -7.07 28.61
C ASN A 515 30.39 -5.54 28.63
N ILE A 516 31.52 -4.90 28.41
CA ILE A 516 31.69 -3.47 28.18
C ILE A 516 31.82 -3.25 26.67
N THR A 517 31.10 -2.27 26.13
CA THR A 517 31.10 -1.92 24.71
C THR A 517 31.19 -0.41 24.53
N TYR A 518 32.19 0.05 23.78
CA TYR A 518 32.34 1.43 23.32
C TYR A 518 32.14 1.49 21.80
N ALA A 519 31.15 2.26 21.35
CA ALA A 519 30.85 2.40 19.92
C ALA A 519 30.84 3.88 19.51
N LYS A 520 31.75 4.28 18.60
CA LYS A 520 31.87 5.64 18.08
C LYS A 520 32.10 5.59 16.56
N ASN A 521 31.28 6.33 15.82
CA ASN A 521 31.30 6.39 14.35
C ASN A 521 31.23 4.97 13.71
N LYS A 522 32.24 4.59 12.92
CA LYS A 522 32.36 3.26 12.29
C LYS A 522 32.87 2.17 13.24
N TRP A 523 33.42 2.52 14.39
CA TRP A 523 34.12 1.60 15.30
C TRP A 523 33.26 1.11 16.47
N ASN A 524 33.47 -0.15 16.85
CA ASN A 524 32.85 -0.80 18.00
C ASN A 524 33.88 -1.68 18.72
N LEU A 525 34.39 -1.25 19.87
CA LEU A 525 35.24 -2.04 20.74
C LEU A 525 34.37 -2.69 21.83
N SER A 526 34.56 -3.98 22.11
CA SER A 526 33.91 -4.67 23.24
C SER A 526 34.90 -5.54 23.99
N LEU A 527 34.89 -5.44 25.32
CA LEU A 527 35.68 -6.25 26.25
C LEU A 527 34.72 -7.04 27.14
N GLY A 528 34.99 -8.31 27.39
CA GLY A 528 34.12 -9.09 28.26
C GLY A 528 34.72 -10.36 28.84
N GLN A 529 34.05 -10.84 29.89
CA GLN A 529 34.38 -12.05 30.62
C GLN A 529 33.12 -12.89 30.78
N SER A 530 33.25 -14.21 30.60
CA SER A 530 32.22 -15.17 30.91
C SER A 530 32.81 -16.32 31.74
N LEU A 531 32.23 -16.57 32.90
CA LEU A 531 32.56 -17.64 33.82
C LEU A 531 31.26 -18.33 34.23
N SER A 532 31.22 -19.66 34.16
CA SER A 532 30.13 -20.45 34.73
C SER A 532 30.68 -21.72 35.39
N LYS A 533 30.38 -21.85 36.68
CA LYS A 533 30.62 -23.06 37.51
C LYS A 533 29.38 -23.50 38.29
N ILE A 534 28.24 -22.81 38.16
CA ILE A 534 26.98 -23.17 38.83
C ILE A 534 26.43 -24.52 38.32
N ILE A 535 25.77 -25.23 39.22
CA ILE A 535 24.95 -26.40 38.89
C ILE A 535 23.51 -25.93 38.72
N GLN A 536 22.84 -26.37 37.66
CA GLN A 536 21.42 -26.10 37.45
C GLN A 536 20.62 -27.39 37.73
N ASN A 537 19.56 -27.27 38.51
CA ASN A 537 18.68 -28.39 38.86
C ASN A 537 17.63 -28.56 37.75
N ILE A 538 17.96 -29.33 36.70
CA ILE A 538 17.14 -29.53 35.49
C ILE A 538 16.83 -31.03 35.30
N ASP A 539 15.69 -31.35 34.67
CA ASP A 539 15.32 -32.72 34.29
C ASP A 539 16.36 -33.33 33.31
N PRO A 540 17.07 -34.42 33.72
CA PRO A 540 18.17 -34.98 32.94
C PRO A 540 17.73 -35.64 31.63
N ARG A 541 16.43 -35.83 31.39
CA ARG A 541 15.91 -36.34 30.11
C ARG A 541 15.90 -35.29 29.01
N PHE A 542 15.96 -34.00 29.37
CA PHE A 542 15.90 -32.87 28.44
C PHE A 542 17.18 -32.03 28.42
N SER A 543 18.09 -32.21 29.37
CA SER A 543 19.34 -31.45 29.45
C SER A 543 20.47 -32.27 30.07
N SER A 544 21.64 -32.25 29.42
CA SER A 544 22.89 -32.77 29.99
C SER A 544 23.50 -31.78 30.99
N ALA A 545 24.52 -32.23 31.75
CA ALA A 545 25.28 -31.35 32.62
C ALA A 545 25.90 -30.17 31.84
N THR A 546 25.71 -28.94 32.33
CA THR A 546 26.28 -27.72 31.74
C THR A 546 27.78 -27.66 32.04
N PRO A 547 28.67 -27.60 31.02
CA PRO A 547 30.12 -27.66 31.23
C PRO A 547 30.62 -26.45 32.01
N TYR A 548 31.72 -26.63 32.74
CA TYR A 548 32.41 -25.47 33.31
C TYR A 548 33.10 -24.70 32.18
N PHE A 549 32.94 -23.38 32.21
CA PHE A 549 33.44 -22.50 31.16
C PHE A 549 34.05 -21.24 31.76
N LYS A 550 35.20 -20.83 31.23
CA LYS A 550 35.87 -19.56 31.53
C LYS A 550 36.34 -18.97 30.22
N ASN A 551 36.04 -17.71 29.94
CA ASN A 551 36.41 -17.04 28.70
C ASN A 551 36.63 -15.55 28.95
N TYR A 552 37.71 -15.02 28.39
CA TYR A 552 37.98 -13.59 28.29
C TYR A 552 38.09 -13.23 26.82
N PHE A 553 37.50 -12.12 26.40
CA PHE A 553 37.55 -11.71 25.01
C PHE A 553 37.65 -10.19 24.82
N ALA A 554 38.28 -9.81 23.72
CA ALA A 554 38.29 -8.46 23.16
C ALA A 554 37.81 -8.53 21.70
N ARG A 555 36.79 -7.76 21.34
CA ARG A 555 36.24 -7.67 19.98
C ARG A 555 36.38 -6.27 19.43
N LEU A 556 36.96 -6.14 18.23
CA LEU A 556 36.97 -4.93 17.44
C LEU A 556 36.05 -5.11 16.23
N GLY A 557 35.09 -4.23 16.06
CA GLY A 557 34.18 -4.17 14.91
C GLY A 557 34.34 -2.87 14.14
N PHE A 558 34.29 -2.96 12.81
CA PHE A 558 34.39 -1.86 11.88
C PHE A 558 33.27 -1.93 10.84
N LYS A 559 32.40 -0.92 10.84
CA LYS A 559 31.38 -0.72 9.80
C LYS A 559 32.03 -0.07 8.60
N ILE A 560 32.20 -0.81 7.51
CA ILE A 560 32.77 -0.28 6.27
C ILE A 560 31.77 0.75 5.69
N ASP A 561 30.49 0.36 5.64
CA ASP A 561 29.35 1.15 5.20
C ASP A 561 28.09 0.78 6.04
N GLN A 562 26.88 1.01 5.52
CA GLN A 562 25.62 0.66 6.23
C GLN A 562 25.21 -0.82 6.09
N ALA A 563 25.63 -1.50 5.02
CA ALA A 563 25.37 -2.91 4.73
C ALA A 563 26.48 -3.84 5.26
N SER A 564 27.73 -3.35 5.29
CA SER A 564 28.95 -4.13 5.52
C SER A 564 29.57 -3.92 6.90
N LEU A 565 29.70 -5.02 7.66
CA LEU A 565 30.38 -5.06 8.98
C LEU A 565 31.50 -6.10 8.97
N LEU A 566 32.72 -5.68 9.29
CA LEU A 566 33.82 -6.55 9.67
C LEU A 566 33.94 -6.58 11.20
N SER A 567 34.29 -7.71 11.80
CA SER A 567 34.76 -7.75 13.18
C SER A 567 35.74 -8.88 13.45
N ILE A 568 36.71 -8.60 14.31
CA ILE A 568 37.70 -9.54 14.82
C ILE A 568 37.52 -9.65 16.33
N ARG A 569 37.67 -10.85 16.88
CA ARG A 569 37.60 -11.08 18.33
C ARG A 569 38.72 -12.02 18.75
N LEU A 570 39.56 -11.54 19.66
CA LEU A 570 40.55 -12.35 20.35
C LEU A 570 39.90 -12.96 21.59
N ASP A 571 40.19 -14.22 21.87
CA ASP A 571 39.69 -14.90 23.06
C ASP A 571 40.69 -15.87 23.69
N HIS A 572 40.56 -16.03 25.01
CA HIS A 572 41.27 -17.04 25.80
C HIS A 572 40.23 -17.78 26.65
N ARG A 573 40.01 -19.07 26.33
CA ARG A 573 38.94 -19.89 26.91
C ARG A 573 39.41 -21.21 27.51
N LEU A 574 38.71 -21.67 28.53
CA LEU A 574 38.81 -22.98 29.15
C LEU A 574 37.41 -23.59 29.18
N ARG A 575 37.27 -24.86 28.82
CA ARG A 575 36.00 -25.59 28.84
C ARG A 575 36.22 -27.02 29.33
N GLU A 576 35.41 -27.46 30.29
CA GLU A 576 35.52 -28.75 30.98
C GLU A 576 34.17 -29.46 30.99
N ASP A 577 34.13 -30.68 30.45
CA ASP A 577 32.98 -31.58 30.60
C ASP A 577 32.88 -32.07 32.05
N ARG A 578 31.64 -32.23 32.51
CA ARG A 578 31.30 -32.64 33.87
C ARG A 578 30.75 -34.06 33.96
N LEU A 579 30.49 -34.70 32.83
CA LEU A 579 30.15 -36.11 32.79
C LEU A 579 31.36 -36.95 33.23
N MET A 580 31.09 -38.17 33.71
CA MET A 580 32.09 -39.18 34.01
C MET A 580 31.79 -40.41 33.14
N PRO A 581 32.70 -40.84 32.24
CA PRO A 581 33.97 -40.20 31.90
C PRO A 581 33.78 -38.82 31.23
N ARG A 582 34.83 -37.98 31.26
CA ARG A 582 34.84 -36.65 30.64
C ARG A 582 35.12 -36.77 29.15
N ASN A 583 34.27 -36.21 28.29
CA ASN A 583 34.46 -36.26 26.84
C ASN A 583 35.40 -35.16 26.31
N TYR A 584 35.55 -34.06 27.06
CA TYR A 584 36.50 -32.99 26.74
C TYR A 584 36.92 -32.21 27.98
N PHE A 585 38.17 -31.75 27.97
CA PHE A 585 38.66 -30.69 28.85
C PHE A 585 39.77 -29.98 28.08
N TYR A 586 39.63 -28.69 27.76
CA TYR A 586 40.61 -28.01 26.92
C TYR A 586 40.79 -26.53 27.26
N LYS A 587 42.01 -26.05 27.03
CA LYS A 587 42.38 -24.63 27.06
C LYS A 587 42.68 -24.18 25.64
N GLU A 588 42.16 -23.03 25.23
CA GLU A 588 42.27 -22.54 23.85
C GLU A 588 42.48 -21.03 23.81
N MET A 589 43.36 -20.59 22.90
CA MET A 589 43.58 -19.18 22.57
C MET A 589 43.31 -19.00 21.08
N GLY A 590 42.51 -18.02 20.69
CA GLY A 590 42.09 -17.89 19.30
C GLY A 590 41.70 -16.48 18.87
N MET A 591 41.43 -16.41 17.57
CA MET A 591 40.88 -15.25 16.89
C MET A 591 39.66 -15.70 16.09
N ASP A 592 38.47 -15.26 16.50
CA ASP A 592 37.28 -15.27 15.63
C ASP A 592 37.35 -14.07 14.68
N TYR A 593 36.89 -14.24 13.44
CA TYR A 593 36.65 -13.15 12.49
C TYR A 593 35.28 -13.33 11.83
N GLN A 594 34.60 -12.23 11.52
CA GLN A 594 33.28 -12.21 10.94
C GLN A 594 33.16 -11.06 9.95
N TYR A 595 32.67 -11.34 8.75
CA TYR A 595 32.22 -10.37 7.76
C TYR A 595 30.73 -10.60 7.47
N SER A 596 29.93 -9.56 7.60
CA SER A 596 28.48 -9.59 7.32
C SER A 596 28.12 -8.50 6.32
N LEU A 597 27.44 -8.89 5.25
CA LEU A 597 26.96 -8.04 4.16
C LEU A 597 25.43 -8.14 4.06
N ASN A 598 24.75 -7.00 4.14
CA ASN A 598 23.28 -6.90 4.18
C ASN A 598 22.75 -6.01 3.03
N LEU A 599 22.61 -6.59 1.84
CA LEU A 599 22.00 -5.93 0.68
C LEU A 599 20.51 -6.29 0.57
N PRO A 600 19.67 -5.47 -0.11
CA PRO A 600 18.21 -5.67 -0.16
C PRO A 600 17.73 -7.04 -0.67
N ARG A 601 18.53 -7.74 -1.49
CA ARG A 601 18.24 -9.10 -1.97
C ARG A 601 19.23 -10.16 -1.47
N LEU A 602 20.32 -9.77 -0.81
CA LEU A 602 21.41 -10.70 -0.44
C LEU A 602 21.88 -10.40 0.99
N ASN A 603 21.73 -11.38 1.87
CA ASN A 603 22.41 -11.42 3.15
C ASN A 603 23.51 -12.48 3.07
N LEU A 604 24.75 -12.08 3.34
CA LEU A 604 25.90 -12.96 3.39
C LEU A 604 26.59 -12.78 4.75
N ASN A 605 26.85 -13.88 5.44
CA ASN A 605 27.62 -13.91 6.67
C ASN A 605 28.72 -14.96 6.57
N PHE A 606 29.95 -14.48 6.43
CA PHE A 606 31.16 -15.29 6.51
C PHE A 606 31.76 -15.14 7.91
N ASN A 607 32.09 -16.25 8.55
CA ASN A 607 32.74 -16.26 9.84
C ASN A 607 33.80 -17.35 9.89
N GLY A 608 34.86 -17.12 10.63
CA GLY A 608 35.83 -18.16 10.92
C GLY A 608 36.55 -17.94 12.23
N ARG A 609 37.38 -18.91 12.57
CA ARG A 609 38.18 -18.95 13.78
C ARG A 609 39.49 -19.66 13.47
N ILE A 610 40.58 -19.12 13.96
CA ILE A 610 41.89 -19.79 14.01
C ILE A 610 42.33 -19.79 15.48
N ALA A 611 42.70 -20.96 16.01
CA ALA A 611 42.98 -21.11 17.43
C ALA A 611 44.05 -22.18 17.72
N LYS A 612 44.78 -21.99 18.81
CA LYS A 612 45.68 -22.98 19.41
C LYS A 612 45.02 -23.61 20.62
N THR A 613 44.89 -24.93 20.63
CA THR A 613 44.13 -25.70 21.64
C THR A 613 45.03 -26.73 22.31
N LYS A 614 45.06 -26.74 23.64
CA LYS A 614 45.63 -27.83 24.45
C LYS A 614 44.50 -28.67 25.02
N ASN A 615 44.45 -29.95 24.65
CA ASN A 615 43.56 -30.92 25.28
C ASN A 615 44.19 -31.33 26.63
N MET A 616 43.46 -31.09 27.71
CA MET A 616 43.86 -31.34 29.09
C MET A 616 43.50 -32.76 29.57
N LEU A 617 42.85 -33.57 28.73
CA LEU A 617 42.65 -35.01 28.97
C LEU A 617 43.83 -35.87 28.49
N LEU A 618 44.75 -35.31 27.71
CA LEU A 618 45.92 -36.01 27.16
C LEU A 618 47.16 -35.71 27.99
N THR A 619 48.09 -36.67 28.04
CA THR A 619 49.45 -36.49 28.60
C THR A 619 50.32 -35.55 27.75
N GLN A 620 49.94 -35.33 26.49
CA GLN A 620 50.62 -34.43 25.55
C GLN A 620 50.55 -32.97 26.03
N SER A 621 51.71 -32.32 26.15
CA SER A 621 51.79 -30.99 26.76
C SER A 621 51.67 -29.79 25.81
N TYR A 622 51.68 -30.02 24.49
CA TYR A 622 51.71 -28.97 23.47
C TYR A 622 50.31 -28.51 23.00
N TYR A 623 50.27 -27.39 22.25
CA TYR A 623 49.04 -26.88 21.64
C TYR A 623 48.93 -27.33 20.17
N LEU A 624 47.74 -27.73 19.76
CA LEU A 624 47.39 -28.08 18.38
C LEU A 624 46.64 -26.94 17.69
N ASN A 625 46.86 -26.79 16.38
CA ASN A 625 46.15 -25.81 15.55
C ASN A 625 44.75 -26.34 15.22
N ASN A 626 43.73 -25.55 15.57
CA ASN A 626 42.32 -25.81 15.27
C ASN A 626 41.75 -24.63 14.49
N TYR A 627 40.95 -24.88 13.46
CA TYR A 627 40.32 -23.85 12.66
C TYR A 627 38.86 -24.19 12.34
N PHE A 628 38.05 -23.16 12.13
CA PHE A 628 36.65 -23.27 11.79
C PHE A 628 36.31 -22.20 10.76
N HIS A 629 35.58 -22.56 9.71
CA HIS A 629 35.12 -21.65 8.68
C HIS A 629 33.65 -21.92 8.40
N GLY A 630 32.86 -20.86 8.26
CA GLY A 630 31.43 -20.94 8.01
C GLY A 630 30.98 -19.83 7.08
N VAL A 631 30.21 -20.18 6.07
CA VAL A 631 29.53 -19.25 5.17
C VAL A 631 28.04 -19.51 5.21
N ASN A 632 27.26 -18.45 5.32
CA ASN A 632 25.80 -18.49 5.28
C ASN A 632 25.34 -17.42 4.28
N ILE A 633 24.43 -17.80 3.39
CA ILE A 633 23.91 -16.97 2.31
C ILE A 633 22.38 -17.07 2.33
N ASN A 634 21.68 -15.95 2.32
CA ASN A 634 20.25 -15.86 2.08
C ASN A 634 20.00 -14.91 0.90
N TYR A 635 19.48 -15.44 -0.21
CA TYR A 635 19.22 -14.69 -1.44
C TYR A 635 17.73 -14.70 -1.79
N ASN A 636 17.19 -13.50 -2.04
CA ASN A 636 15.80 -13.28 -2.44
C ASN A 636 15.72 -13.23 -3.97
N LEU A 637 15.57 -14.40 -4.62
CA LEU A 637 15.40 -14.52 -6.08
C LEU A 637 14.22 -13.67 -6.57
N LEU A 638 13.10 -13.72 -5.85
CA LEU A 638 11.88 -12.96 -6.11
C LEU A 638 11.40 -12.31 -4.81
N LYS A 639 10.53 -11.30 -4.89
CA LYS A 639 9.94 -10.64 -3.69
C LYS A 639 9.27 -11.64 -2.71
N ALA A 640 8.77 -12.76 -3.24
CA ALA A 640 8.07 -13.80 -2.49
C ALA A 640 8.83 -15.13 -2.38
N PHE A 641 10.08 -15.24 -2.85
CA PHE A 641 10.85 -16.50 -2.84
C PHE A 641 12.31 -16.25 -2.43
N SER A 642 12.76 -16.97 -1.39
CA SER A 642 14.12 -16.88 -0.87
C SER A 642 14.77 -18.24 -0.72
N VAL A 643 16.07 -18.30 -1.03
CA VAL A 643 16.94 -19.46 -0.90
C VAL A 643 17.98 -19.17 0.18
N ARG A 644 18.22 -20.16 1.03
CA ARG A 644 19.23 -20.14 2.09
C ARG A 644 20.22 -21.27 1.86
N GLY A 645 21.50 -20.95 1.88
CA GLY A 645 22.59 -21.93 1.83
C GLY A 645 23.55 -21.69 2.99
N GLY A 646 24.08 -22.77 3.57
CA GLY A 646 25.10 -22.69 4.60
C GLY A 646 26.10 -23.82 4.47
N PHE A 647 27.36 -23.53 4.72
CA PHE A 647 28.43 -24.53 4.80
C PHE A 647 29.36 -24.16 5.95
N ASN A 648 29.75 -25.16 6.74
CA ASN A 648 30.69 -25.03 7.83
C ASN A 648 31.70 -26.18 7.80
N HIS A 649 32.97 -25.86 7.96
CA HIS A 649 34.07 -26.80 8.14
C HIS A 649 34.75 -26.53 9.47
N SER A 650 35.05 -27.58 10.23
CA SER A 650 35.76 -27.54 11.50
C SER A 650 36.88 -28.57 11.50
N TYR A 651 38.11 -28.11 11.66
CA TYR A 651 39.30 -28.91 11.90
C TYR A 651 39.67 -28.80 13.38
N THR A 652 39.56 -29.89 14.13
CA THR A 652 39.71 -29.82 15.60
C THR A 652 40.20 -31.11 16.26
N SER A 653 41.09 -30.94 17.23
CA SER A 653 41.57 -31.97 18.18
C SER A 653 40.81 -32.01 19.52
N ARG A 654 39.83 -31.12 19.75
CA ARG A 654 39.16 -30.93 21.07
C ARG A 654 38.56 -32.19 21.71
N TYR A 655 38.20 -33.17 20.91
CA TYR A 655 37.46 -34.38 21.33
C TYR A 655 38.22 -35.67 21.02
N SER A 656 39.49 -35.57 20.60
CA SER A 656 40.33 -36.74 20.35
C SER A 656 40.93 -37.25 21.66
N LEU A 657 40.86 -38.58 21.83
CA LEU A 657 41.50 -39.32 22.92
C LEU A 657 42.95 -39.75 22.58
N ASP A 658 43.39 -39.53 21.33
CA ASP A 658 44.68 -39.98 20.79
C ASP A 658 45.56 -38.82 20.26
N GLY A 659 45.15 -37.56 20.46
CA GLY A 659 45.83 -36.35 19.99
C GLY A 659 45.59 -35.98 18.52
N LYS A 660 44.87 -36.79 17.74
CA LYS A 660 44.61 -36.52 16.32
C LYS A 660 43.59 -35.40 16.10
N THR A 661 43.76 -34.68 15.00
CA THR A 661 42.80 -33.68 14.50
C THR A 661 41.73 -34.34 13.63
N SER A 662 40.50 -33.84 13.72
CA SER A 662 39.34 -34.38 12.99
C SER A 662 38.74 -33.32 12.06
N HIS A 663 38.39 -33.72 10.84
CA HIS A 663 37.64 -32.91 9.89
C HIS A 663 36.14 -33.14 10.08
N ASN A 664 35.39 -32.06 10.25
CA ASN A 664 33.95 -32.08 10.49
C ASN A 664 33.28 -31.10 9.53
N TYR A 665 32.26 -31.55 8.81
CA TYR A 665 31.54 -30.76 7.81
C TYR A 665 30.06 -30.70 8.17
N ARG A 666 29.44 -29.54 7.94
CA ARG A 666 27.99 -29.33 8.11
C ARG A 666 27.48 -28.38 7.05
N TYR A 667 26.46 -28.81 6.31
CA TYR A 667 25.81 -28.05 5.25
C TYR A 667 24.32 -27.88 5.53
N SER A 668 23.75 -26.80 5.03
CA SER A 668 22.33 -26.50 5.12
C SER A 668 21.81 -25.89 3.82
N LEU A 669 20.58 -26.24 3.48
CA LEU A 669 19.84 -25.70 2.34
C LEU A 669 18.42 -25.39 2.82
N GLY A 670 17.90 -24.23 2.49
CA GLY A 670 16.55 -23.83 2.84
C GLY A 670 15.86 -23.08 1.71
N LEU A 671 14.56 -23.29 1.58
CA LEU A 671 13.69 -22.61 0.64
C LEU A 671 12.54 -22.03 1.44
N SER A 672 12.14 -20.78 1.17
CA SER A 672 10.87 -20.28 1.69
C SER A 672 10.16 -19.35 0.74
N THR A 673 8.83 -19.47 0.71
CA THR A 673 7.96 -18.60 -0.05
C THR A 673 6.73 -18.18 0.74
N SER A 674 6.22 -16.99 0.45
CA SER A 674 5.01 -16.42 1.04
C SER A 674 4.23 -15.67 -0.04
N ILE A 675 3.23 -16.34 -0.63
CA ILE A 675 2.40 -15.83 -1.72
C ILE A 675 0.95 -15.82 -1.24
N ASN A 676 0.42 -14.62 -0.98
CA ASN A 676 -0.95 -14.40 -0.54
C ASN A 676 -1.33 -15.28 0.67
N ALA A 677 -2.19 -16.27 0.45
CA ALA A 677 -2.69 -17.23 1.43
C ALA A 677 -1.72 -18.38 1.77
N LEU A 678 -0.69 -18.61 0.95
CA LEU A 678 0.22 -19.73 1.04
C LEU A 678 1.56 -19.30 1.63
N ARG A 679 2.05 -20.04 2.62
CA ARG A 679 3.42 -19.96 3.12
C ARG A 679 4.04 -21.35 3.11
N PHE A 680 5.25 -21.46 2.58
CA PHE A 680 6.04 -22.68 2.57
C PHE A 680 7.44 -22.40 3.09
N ASN A 681 7.95 -23.29 3.93
CA ASN A 681 9.33 -23.30 4.37
C ASN A 681 9.86 -24.74 4.38
N LEU A 682 10.97 -24.95 3.69
CA LEU A 682 11.79 -26.15 3.74
C LEU A 682 13.16 -25.77 4.30
N LEU A 683 13.68 -26.57 5.22
CA LEU A 683 15.05 -26.48 5.73
C LEU A 683 15.61 -27.88 5.85
N TYR A 684 16.68 -28.16 5.12
CA TYR A 684 17.53 -29.32 5.29
C TYR A 684 18.87 -28.91 5.92
N THR A 685 19.40 -29.72 6.81
CA THR A 685 20.70 -29.53 7.44
C THR A 685 21.29 -30.87 7.81
N SER A 686 22.49 -31.15 7.34
CA SER A 686 23.19 -32.42 7.51
C SER A 686 24.66 -32.20 7.84
N GLY A 687 25.30 -33.24 8.34
CA GLY A 687 26.69 -33.23 8.78
C GLY A 687 26.84 -33.27 10.30
N PHE A 688 28.09 -33.34 10.75
CA PHE A 688 28.44 -33.81 12.09
C PHE A 688 29.52 -32.95 12.75
N THR A 689 29.45 -32.83 14.08
CA THR A 689 30.55 -32.39 14.94
C THR A 689 30.32 -33.03 16.32
N PRO A 690 31.33 -33.62 16.98
CA PRO A 690 31.14 -34.30 18.27
C PRO A 690 30.51 -33.42 19.36
N GLU A 691 30.79 -32.11 19.35
CA GLU A 691 30.18 -31.15 20.28
C GLU A 691 28.64 -31.10 20.19
N TYR A 692 28.06 -31.55 19.07
CA TYR A 692 26.62 -31.62 18.81
C TYR A 692 26.05 -33.05 18.81
N PHE A 693 26.75 -34.04 19.37
CA PHE A 693 26.23 -35.41 19.53
C PHE A 693 24.94 -35.49 20.37
N HIS A 694 24.69 -34.46 21.19
CA HIS A 694 23.48 -34.24 21.96
C HIS A 694 22.32 -33.58 21.17
N LEU A 695 22.53 -33.25 19.89
CA LEU A 695 21.53 -32.65 18.99
C LEU A 695 21.13 -33.63 17.87
N LYS A 696 19.96 -33.36 17.28
CA LYS A 696 19.42 -34.12 16.14
C LYS A 696 20.30 -33.96 14.90
N ARG A 697 20.61 -35.08 14.25
CA ARG A 697 21.39 -35.15 13.00
C ARG A 697 20.46 -35.25 11.78
N ASP A 698 20.98 -34.93 10.60
CA ASP A 698 20.30 -35.00 9.29
C ASP A 698 18.86 -34.50 9.31
N TYR A 699 18.71 -33.26 9.75
CA TYR A 699 17.43 -32.60 10.01
C TYR A 699 16.82 -32.04 8.72
N LEU A 700 15.67 -32.56 8.33
CA LEU A 700 14.78 -31.96 7.33
C LEU A 700 13.48 -31.50 8.00
N ASN A 701 13.12 -30.24 7.82
CA ASN A 701 11.87 -29.63 8.23
C ASN A 701 11.16 -29.05 7.02
N ALA A 702 9.99 -29.57 6.69
CA ALA A 702 9.07 -28.99 5.72
C ALA A 702 7.83 -28.48 6.44
N SER A 703 7.31 -27.32 6.04
CA SER A 703 6.05 -26.79 6.53
C SER A 703 5.30 -26.02 5.44
N ILE A 704 3.99 -26.25 5.35
CA ILE A 704 3.05 -25.56 4.47
C ILE A 704 1.93 -25.00 5.35
N PHE A 705 1.59 -23.74 5.17
CA PHE A 705 0.43 -23.10 5.77
C PHE A 705 -0.41 -22.48 4.65
N TYR A 706 -1.70 -22.79 4.60
CA TYR A 706 -2.59 -22.30 3.56
C TYR A 706 -3.92 -21.82 4.16
N SER A 707 -4.31 -20.59 3.85
CA SER A 707 -5.56 -19.98 4.33
C SER A 707 -6.54 -19.79 3.17
N ILE A 708 -7.47 -20.73 2.98
CA ILE A 708 -8.44 -20.67 1.87
C ILE A 708 -9.26 -19.37 1.95
N ASN A 709 -9.66 -18.99 3.16
CA ASN A 709 -10.30 -17.73 3.48
C ASN A 709 -10.09 -17.39 4.97
N ASN A 710 -10.86 -16.46 5.52
CA ASN A 710 -10.75 -16.02 6.92
C ASN A 710 -11.23 -17.07 7.96
N HIS A 711 -11.84 -18.16 7.52
CA HIS A 711 -12.40 -19.22 8.38
C HIS A 711 -11.63 -20.54 8.26
N HIS A 712 -11.14 -20.92 7.07
CA HIS A 712 -10.48 -22.21 6.86
C HIS A 712 -8.96 -22.07 6.71
N HIS A 713 -8.23 -22.69 7.63
CA HIS A 713 -6.76 -22.75 7.63
C HIS A 713 -6.28 -24.20 7.63
N PHE A 714 -5.29 -24.49 6.79
CA PHE A 714 -4.61 -25.77 6.69
C PHE A 714 -3.14 -25.59 7.01
N GLU A 715 -2.57 -26.56 7.71
CA GLU A 715 -1.18 -26.57 8.15
C GLU A 715 -0.65 -28.00 8.04
N ILE A 716 0.44 -28.19 7.29
CA ILE A 716 1.13 -29.46 7.15
C ILE A 716 2.57 -29.24 7.58
N ARG A 717 3.12 -30.13 8.39
CA ARG A 717 4.54 -30.17 8.74
C ARG A 717 5.07 -31.59 8.60
N ALA A 718 6.31 -31.72 8.15
CA ALA A 718 7.08 -32.95 8.20
C ALA A 718 8.46 -32.64 8.80
N ASN A 719 8.89 -33.44 9.76
CA ASN A 719 10.23 -33.41 10.30
C ASN A 719 10.85 -34.79 10.13
N TYR A 720 12.01 -34.87 9.51
CA TYR A 720 12.84 -36.07 9.46
C TYR A 720 14.17 -35.76 10.15
N TYR A 721 14.65 -36.66 11.01
CA TYR A 721 15.93 -36.50 11.69
C TYR A 721 16.43 -37.83 12.26
N GLU A 722 17.72 -37.93 12.50
CA GLU A 722 18.34 -38.96 13.32
C GLU A 722 18.44 -38.47 14.79
N ASN A 723 18.09 -39.32 15.74
CA ASN A 723 18.05 -38.96 17.15
C ASN A 723 19.45 -38.74 17.77
N PRO A 724 19.59 -37.86 18.78
CA PRO A 724 20.83 -37.73 19.54
C PRO A 724 21.24 -39.05 20.20
N GLY A 725 22.54 -39.32 20.27
CA GLY A 725 23.09 -40.47 21.00
C GLY A 725 23.06 -41.83 20.28
N PHE A 726 22.28 -41.98 19.19
CA PHE A 726 22.12 -43.25 18.48
C PHE A 726 22.51 -43.11 17.01
N GLN A 727 23.21 -44.10 16.44
CA GLN A 727 23.49 -44.17 15.01
C GLN A 727 22.34 -44.88 14.27
N ASN A 728 22.00 -44.37 13.09
CA ASN A 728 20.97 -44.88 12.17
C ASN A 728 19.52 -44.86 12.70
N ALA A 729 19.26 -44.27 13.88
CA ALA A 729 17.94 -44.12 14.48
C ALA A 729 17.16 -42.94 13.84
N LYS A 730 16.76 -43.12 12.58
CA LYS A 730 16.00 -42.14 11.77
C LYS A 730 14.51 -42.16 12.14
N GLU A 731 13.93 -40.99 12.33
CA GLU A 731 12.51 -40.79 12.64
C GLU A 731 11.87 -39.79 11.68
N VAL A 732 10.63 -40.06 11.28
CA VAL A 732 9.73 -39.14 10.58
C VAL A 732 8.57 -38.76 11.52
N LEU A 733 8.36 -37.47 11.70
CA LEU A 733 7.18 -36.88 12.33
C LEU A 733 6.41 -36.06 11.28
N ALA A 734 5.29 -36.57 10.81
CA ALA A 734 4.35 -35.83 9.98
C ALA A 734 3.16 -35.35 10.83
N SER A 735 2.70 -34.12 10.58
CA SER A 735 1.50 -33.56 11.21
C SER A 735 0.69 -32.78 10.19
N ALA A 736 -0.59 -33.09 10.04
CA ALA A 736 -1.56 -32.30 9.33
C ALA A 736 -2.57 -31.70 10.32
N LYS A 737 -2.91 -30.43 10.14
CA LYS A 737 -3.87 -29.69 10.95
C LYS A 737 -4.83 -28.95 10.04
N TYR A 738 -6.12 -29.10 10.32
CA TYR A 738 -7.18 -28.26 9.78
C TYR A 738 -7.78 -27.44 10.91
N THR A 739 -8.02 -26.16 10.69
CA THR A 739 -8.68 -25.24 11.61
C THR A 739 -9.86 -24.56 10.92
N TYR A 740 -11.02 -24.62 11.57
CA TYR A 740 -12.17 -23.79 11.29
C TYR A 740 -12.29 -22.69 12.37
N ARG A 741 -12.15 -21.44 11.94
CA ARG A 741 -12.31 -20.24 12.75
C ARG A 741 -13.72 -19.69 12.60
N PHE A 742 -14.40 -19.44 13.71
CA PHE A 742 -15.73 -18.84 13.74
C PHE A 742 -15.89 -17.94 14.96
N GLY A 743 -16.85 -17.01 14.91
CA GLY A 743 -17.12 -16.08 16.01
C GLY A 743 -18.44 -16.39 16.71
N ILE A 744 -18.40 -16.68 18.01
CA ILE A 744 -19.61 -16.77 18.84
C ILE A 744 -20.15 -15.35 19.08
N PRO A 745 -21.42 -15.05 18.75
CA PRO A 745 -22.01 -13.74 19.01
C PRO A 745 -22.24 -13.56 20.52
N LEU A 746 -21.59 -12.55 21.11
CA LEU A 746 -21.75 -12.22 22.53
C LEU A 746 -22.75 -11.09 22.75
N LYS A 747 -22.68 -10.04 21.92
CA LYS A 747 -23.57 -8.88 22.03
C LYS A 747 -23.83 -8.30 20.65
N ARG A 748 -25.05 -7.84 20.40
CA ARG A 748 -25.39 -7.11 19.16
C ARG A 748 -24.88 -5.67 19.26
N THR A 749 -24.12 -5.22 18.25
CA THR A 749 -23.53 -3.88 18.14
C THR A 749 -24.27 -2.96 17.19
N ILE A 750 -25.00 -3.51 16.20
CA ILE A 750 -25.69 -2.71 15.17
C ILE A 750 -27.19 -3.01 15.19
N SER A 751 -27.99 -2.01 15.56
CA SER A 751 -29.44 -1.98 15.29
C SER A 751 -29.65 -1.36 13.91
N ALA A 752 -30.01 -2.18 12.94
CA ALA A 752 -30.25 -1.77 11.57
C ALA A 752 -31.31 -2.67 10.90
N GLY A 753 -31.96 -2.12 9.87
CA GLY A 753 -32.76 -2.85 8.90
C GLY A 753 -32.10 -2.83 7.51
N GLY A 754 -32.89 -3.14 6.49
CA GLY A 754 -32.52 -3.00 5.08
C GLY A 754 -33.68 -2.47 4.25
N ILE A 755 -33.37 -2.08 3.02
CA ILE A 755 -34.37 -1.74 2.00
C ILE A 755 -34.04 -2.59 0.77
N LYS A 756 -35.06 -3.23 0.21
CA LYS A 756 -35.03 -3.80 -1.12
C LYS A 756 -36.02 -3.02 -1.96
N GLY A 757 -35.69 -2.74 -3.21
CA GLY A 757 -36.65 -2.06 -4.05
C GLY A 757 -36.46 -2.28 -5.52
N TYR A 758 -37.49 -1.85 -6.25
CA TYR A 758 -37.60 -1.98 -7.68
C TYR A 758 -38.10 -0.66 -8.28
N ILE A 759 -37.32 -0.12 -9.22
CA ILE A 759 -37.72 1.03 -10.03
C ILE A 759 -38.53 0.49 -11.21
N GLN A 760 -39.85 0.66 -11.14
CA GLN A 760 -40.78 0.20 -12.16
C GLN A 760 -40.81 1.19 -13.33
N VAL A 761 -40.39 0.73 -14.51
CA VAL A 761 -40.46 1.49 -15.76
C VAL A 761 -41.74 1.18 -16.55
N PRO A 762 -42.21 2.09 -17.43
CA PRO A 762 -43.29 1.81 -18.38
C PRO A 762 -42.94 0.62 -19.29
N LYS A 763 -43.95 -0.17 -19.72
CA LYS A 763 -43.76 -1.42 -20.49
C LYS A 763 -42.92 -1.28 -21.77
N ASN A 764 -42.89 -0.08 -22.35
CA ASN A 764 -42.19 0.19 -23.61
C ASN A 764 -40.76 0.76 -23.39
N TYR A 765 -40.26 0.76 -22.15
CA TYR A 765 -39.00 1.39 -21.78
C TYR A 765 -38.06 0.42 -21.07
N GLN A 766 -36.75 0.52 -21.36
CA GLN A 766 -35.68 -0.20 -20.65
C GLN A 766 -34.58 0.77 -20.23
N LEU A 767 -34.10 0.65 -18.98
CA LEU A 767 -33.04 1.48 -18.44
C LEU A 767 -31.71 1.21 -19.17
N LYS A 768 -31.20 2.23 -19.88
CA LYS A 768 -29.86 2.19 -20.50
C LYS A 768 -28.75 2.41 -19.48
N GLU A 769 -29.02 3.22 -18.46
CA GLU A 769 -28.15 3.55 -17.34
C GLU A 769 -28.90 3.31 -16.02
N GLY A 770 -28.18 2.90 -14.98
CA GLY A 770 -28.75 2.69 -13.65
C GLY A 770 -29.04 4.01 -12.93
N ILE A 771 -30.13 4.06 -12.18
CA ILE A 771 -30.55 5.25 -11.44
C ILE A 771 -29.88 5.25 -10.06
N GLN A 772 -29.32 6.39 -9.67
CA GLN A 772 -28.64 6.55 -8.38
C GLN A 772 -29.65 6.81 -7.25
N LEU A 773 -29.54 6.04 -6.16
CA LEU A 773 -30.32 6.21 -4.94
C LEU A 773 -29.39 6.42 -3.74
N SER A 774 -29.82 7.23 -2.78
CA SER A 774 -29.06 7.46 -1.56
C SER A 774 -29.93 7.56 -0.30
N ILE A 775 -29.39 7.06 0.81
CA ILE A 775 -30.04 7.11 2.13
C ILE A 775 -28.97 7.10 3.22
N ASN A 776 -29.05 8.07 4.14
CA ASN A 776 -28.14 8.21 5.28
C ASN A 776 -26.65 8.06 4.91
N GLY A 777 -26.21 8.84 3.91
CA GLY A 777 -24.81 8.87 3.43
C GLY A 777 -24.37 7.66 2.61
N LYS A 778 -25.22 6.65 2.40
CA LYS A 778 -24.96 5.52 1.50
C LYS A 778 -25.55 5.80 0.13
N THR A 779 -24.84 5.38 -0.91
CA THR A 779 -25.28 5.50 -2.30
C THR A 779 -25.19 4.14 -2.98
N VAL A 780 -26.23 3.80 -3.73
CA VAL A 780 -26.30 2.64 -4.64
C VAL A 780 -26.75 3.10 -6.02
N ILE A 781 -26.51 2.29 -7.04
CA ILE A 781 -27.09 2.46 -8.37
C ILE A 781 -27.96 1.23 -8.63
N ALA A 782 -29.24 1.44 -8.97
CA ALA A 782 -30.12 0.35 -9.37
C ALA A 782 -29.64 -0.32 -10.66
N ASP A 783 -29.81 -1.64 -10.76
CA ASP A 783 -29.41 -2.39 -11.94
C ASP A 783 -30.26 -2.02 -13.17
N LYS A 784 -29.90 -2.55 -14.34
CA LYS A 784 -30.62 -2.31 -15.61
C LYS A 784 -32.07 -2.79 -15.63
N ASN A 785 -32.46 -3.66 -14.70
CA ASN A 785 -33.84 -4.11 -14.55
C ASN A 785 -34.62 -3.18 -13.60
N GLY A 786 -33.92 -2.44 -12.73
CA GLY A 786 -34.48 -1.52 -11.74
C GLY A 786 -34.27 -1.95 -10.29
N TYR A 787 -33.62 -3.08 -10.01
CA TYR A 787 -33.46 -3.61 -8.64
C TYR A 787 -32.32 -2.94 -7.87
N PHE A 788 -32.52 -2.74 -6.57
CA PHE A 788 -31.49 -2.27 -5.64
C PHE A 788 -31.66 -2.87 -4.23
N GLU A 789 -30.55 -3.02 -3.49
CA GLU A 789 -30.56 -3.50 -2.10
C GLU A 789 -29.61 -2.68 -1.20
N ILE A 790 -30.19 -1.98 -0.21
CA ILE A 790 -29.46 -1.14 0.74
C ILE A 790 -29.50 -1.78 2.13
N ASN A 791 -28.40 -2.40 2.53
CA ASN A 791 -28.27 -3.02 3.84
C ASN A 791 -27.72 -2.08 4.93
N ASN A 792 -27.97 -2.47 6.18
CA ASN A 792 -27.46 -1.85 7.41
C ASN A 792 -28.00 -0.42 7.65
N VAL A 793 -29.22 -0.11 7.19
CA VAL A 793 -29.83 1.22 7.35
C VAL A 793 -30.25 1.43 8.80
N SER A 794 -30.04 2.63 9.35
CA SER A 794 -30.41 2.97 10.72
C SER A 794 -31.91 2.81 10.94
N VAL A 795 -32.29 2.32 12.13
CA VAL A 795 -33.69 2.04 12.51
C VAL A 795 -34.49 3.33 12.71
N GLY A 796 -35.78 3.29 12.39
CA GLY A 796 -36.73 4.41 12.50
C GLY A 796 -36.93 5.13 11.17
N LYS A 797 -37.55 6.32 11.22
CA LYS A 797 -37.82 7.16 10.04
C LYS A 797 -36.52 7.56 9.32
N GLN A 798 -36.45 7.27 8.03
CA GLN A 798 -35.35 7.60 7.13
C GLN A 798 -35.91 8.12 5.79
N PHE A 799 -35.06 8.81 5.03
CA PHE A 799 -35.42 9.40 3.74
C PHE A 799 -34.56 8.82 2.62
N LEU A 800 -35.21 8.18 1.64
CA LEU A 800 -34.60 7.69 0.41
C LEU A 800 -34.67 8.78 -0.65
N PHE A 801 -33.51 9.21 -1.14
CA PHE A 801 -33.36 10.20 -2.20
C PHE A 801 -33.04 9.50 -3.51
N ILE A 802 -33.69 9.94 -4.59
CA ILE A 802 -33.40 9.50 -5.94
C ILE A 802 -32.80 10.68 -6.71
N ASP A 803 -31.70 10.44 -7.43
CA ASP A 803 -31.09 11.44 -8.30
C ASP A 803 -31.91 11.60 -9.58
N GLN A 804 -32.73 12.66 -9.63
CA GLN A 804 -33.58 12.97 -10.78
C GLN A 804 -32.77 13.38 -12.02
N SER A 805 -31.52 13.84 -11.87
CA SER A 805 -30.66 14.21 -13.02
C SER A 805 -30.24 13.00 -13.86
N LYS A 806 -30.43 11.78 -13.32
CA LYS A 806 -30.17 10.49 -13.97
C LYS A 806 -31.41 9.80 -14.52
N LEU A 807 -32.58 10.43 -14.43
CA LEU A 807 -33.79 9.89 -15.06
C LEU A 807 -33.72 10.07 -16.59
N PRO A 808 -34.23 9.11 -17.37
CA PRO A 808 -34.36 9.28 -18.81
C PRO A 808 -35.21 10.49 -19.18
N LYS A 809 -34.89 11.13 -20.32
CA LYS A 809 -35.72 12.20 -20.89
C LYS A 809 -37.17 11.74 -21.01
N HIS A 810 -38.09 12.60 -20.57
CA HIS A 810 -39.53 12.37 -20.51
C HIS A 810 -40.02 11.35 -19.45
N LEU A 811 -39.17 10.82 -18.58
CA LEU A 811 -39.59 10.06 -17.40
C LEU A 811 -39.39 10.86 -16.10
N ILE A 812 -40.37 10.80 -15.22
CA ILE A 812 -40.34 11.41 -13.89
C ILE A 812 -40.82 10.41 -12.82
N LEU A 813 -40.56 10.70 -11.55
CA LEU A 813 -41.06 9.87 -10.44
C LEU A 813 -42.58 10.03 -10.31
N GLY A 814 -43.32 8.93 -10.26
CA GLY A 814 -44.75 8.92 -9.91
C GLY A 814 -45.03 9.09 -8.41
N ILE A 815 -43.98 9.20 -7.58
CA ILE A 815 -44.03 9.39 -6.13
C ILE A 815 -43.14 10.56 -5.69
N LYS A 816 -43.45 11.14 -4.53
CA LYS A 816 -42.72 12.28 -3.96
C LYS A 816 -41.28 11.88 -3.61
N ASN A 817 -40.33 12.78 -3.91
CA ASN A 817 -38.91 12.68 -3.55
C ASN A 817 -38.58 13.79 -2.54
N PRO A 818 -37.89 13.51 -1.41
CA PRO A 818 -37.50 12.18 -0.92
C PRO A 818 -38.70 11.35 -0.47
N ILE A 819 -38.49 10.02 -0.42
CA ILE A 819 -39.46 9.05 0.05
C ILE A 819 -39.20 8.76 1.53
N GLU A 820 -40.21 8.93 2.39
CA GLU A 820 -40.14 8.58 3.81
C GLU A 820 -40.36 7.08 4.01
N LEU A 821 -39.48 6.44 4.79
CA LEU A 821 -39.49 5.00 5.09
C LEU A 821 -39.28 4.79 6.59
N ASP A 822 -39.98 3.83 7.19
CA ASP A 822 -39.80 3.48 8.60
C ASP A 822 -39.05 2.14 8.72
N ILE A 823 -37.76 2.24 9.03
CA ILE A 823 -36.83 1.12 8.93
C ILE A 823 -36.89 0.29 10.22
N VAL A 824 -37.62 -0.83 10.17
CA VAL A 824 -37.72 -1.76 11.30
C VAL A 824 -36.44 -2.59 11.44
N LYS A 825 -36.01 -2.81 12.69
CA LYS A 825 -34.86 -3.63 13.06
C LYS A 825 -35.00 -5.06 12.51
N ASN A 826 -33.96 -5.61 11.89
CA ASN A 826 -33.93 -6.96 11.29
C ASN A 826 -34.86 -7.21 10.10
N GLN A 827 -35.64 -6.24 9.64
CA GLN A 827 -36.51 -6.40 8.48
C GLN A 827 -35.91 -5.71 7.25
N SER A 828 -36.17 -6.27 6.07
CA SER A 828 -36.02 -5.55 4.81
C SER A 828 -37.38 -4.98 4.47
N GLN A 829 -37.50 -3.66 4.32
CA GLN A 829 -38.70 -3.06 3.75
C GLN A 829 -38.60 -3.15 2.24
N ASP A 830 -39.64 -3.69 1.60
CA ASP A 830 -39.76 -3.72 0.14
C ASP A 830 -40.43 -2.42 -0.35
N ILE A 831 -39.90 -1.82 -1.42
CA ILE A 831 -40.42 -0.59 -2.03
C ILE A 831 -40.50 -0.68 -3.56
N ILE A 832 -41.62 -0.23 -4.13
CA ILE A 832 -41.78 -0.05 -5.59
C ILE A 832 -41.76 1.45 -5.89
N ILE A 833 -40.90 1.86 -6.82
CA ILE A 833 -40.71 3.25 -7.23
C ILE A 833 -41.16 3.37 -8.70
N PRO A 834 -42.38 3.85 -8.98
CA PRO A 834 -42.85 3.98 -10.35
C PRO A 834 -42.21 5.19 -11.06
N LEU A 835 -41.66 4.96 -12.25
CA LEU A 835 -41.43 6.01 -13.24
C LEU A 835 -42.66 6.15 -14.14
N VAL A 836 -43.07 7.38 -14.37
CA VAL A 836 -44.19 7.73 -15.25
C VAL A 836 -43.69 8.64 -16.37
N GLU A 837 -44.31 8.51 -17.53
CA GLU A 837 -44.07 9.41 -18.67
C GLU A 837 -44.63 10.79 -18.36
N ALA A 838 -43.78 11.81 -18.46
CA ALA A 838 -44.15 13.19 -18.21
C ALA A 838 -45.21 13.69 -19.20
N ALA A 839 -46.16 14.44 -18.69
CA ALA A 839 -47.04 15.31 -19.47
C ALA A 839 -46.51 16.76 -19.46
N SER A 840 -47.01 17.59 -20.37
CA SER A 840 -46.74 19.02 -20.39
C SER A 840 -47.99 19.83 -20.71
N LEU A 841 -48.07 21.02 -20.12
CA LEU A 841 -49.13 22.00 -20.36
C LEU A 841 -48.48 23.26 -20.91
N ARG A 842 -48.80 23.60 -22.17
CA ARG A 842 -48.55 24.92 -22.73
C ARG A 842 -49.84 25.72 -22.65
N GLY A 843 -49.74 26.99 -22.33
CA GLY A 843 -50.87 27.88 -22.48
C GLY A 843 -50.48 29.26 -22.96
N ASN A 844 -51.46 29.94 -23.56
CA ASN A 844 -51.35 31.31 -24.00
C ASN A 844 -52.50 32.13 -23.43
N LEU A 845 -52.17 33.31 -22.94
CA LEU A 845 -53.09 34.28 -22.38
C LEU A 845 -53.48 35.29 -23.46
N ASN A 846 -54.62 35.06 -24.09
CA ASN A 846 -55.15 35.93 -25.13
C ASN A 846 -55.65 37.25 -24.53
N LYS A 847 -55.39 38.35 -25.24
CA LYS A 847 -55.81 39.70 -24.86
C LYS A 847 -56.92 40.22 -25.76
N ALA A 848 -57.75 41.12 -25.24
CA ALA A 848 -58.66 41.90 -26.08
C ALA A 848 -57.87 42.82 -27.04
N PRO A 849 -58.37 43.14 -28.25
CA PRO A 849 -57.60 43.83 -29.30
C PRO A 849 -57.03 45.22 -28.98
N LYS A 850 -57.42 45.84 -27.85
CA LYS A 850 -57.08 47.23 -27.50
C LYS A 850 -56.04 47.40 -26.38
N ASP A 851 -55.60 46.32 -25.72
CA ASP A 851 -54.59 46.42 -24.63
C ASP A 851 -53.18 46.05 -25.11
N SER A 852 -52.17 46.80 -24.65
CA SER A 852 -50.76 46.61 -25.06
C SER A 852 -49.91 45.76 -24.12
N ILE A 853 -50.38 45.49 -22.89
CA ILE A 853 -49.59 44.84 -21.83
C ILE A 853 -50.38 43.66 -21.23
N VAL A 854 -49.79 42.46 -21.24
CA VAL A 854 -50.38 41.28 -20.56
C VAL A 854 -50.10 41.37 -19.06
N PRO A 855 -51.11 41.21 -18.17
CA PRO A 855 -50.87 41.24 -16.74
C PRO A 855 -50.05 40.02 -16.27
N LYS A 856 -49.21 40.24 -15.25
CA LYS A 856 -48.45 39.16 -14.59
C LYS A 856 -49.43 38.26 -13.84
N ILE A 857 -49.49 36.98 -14.20
CA ILE A 857 -50.39 36.00 -13.57
C ILE A 857 -49.56 34.87 -12.98
N LEU A 858 -49.86 34.53 -11.73
CA LEU A 858 -49.45 33.30 -11.08
C LEU A 858 -50.46 32.21 -11.43
N ILE A 859 -49.97 31.08 -11.91
CA ILE A 859 -50.77 29.98 -12.43
C ILE A 859 -50.52 28.78 -11.54
N HIS A 860 -51.58 28.25 -10.94
CA HIS A 860 -51.52 27.08 -10.09
C HIS A 860 -52.17 25.90 -10.81
N LEU A 861 -51.44 24.80 -10.91
CA LEU A 861 -51.92 23.54 -11.45
C LEU A 861 -51.88 22.51 -10.32
N LYS A 862 -53.03 22.15 -9.75
CA LYS A 862 -53.11 21.34 -8.53
C LYS A 862 -54.08 20.16 -8.68
N ASN A 863 -53.75 19.04 -8.06
CA ASN A 863 -54.69 17.99 -7.73
C ASN A 863 -54.50 17.57 -6.25
N GLU A 864 -55.10 16.45 -5.84
CA GLU A 864 -55.01 15.94 -4.46
C GLU A 864 -53.58 15.67 -3.98
N LYS A 865 -52.66 15.30 -4.89
CA LYS A 865 -51.33 14.78 -4.55
C LYS A 865 -50.18 15.69 -4.97
N ASN A 866 -50.37 16.47 -6.04
CA ASN A 866 -49.34 17.27 -6.69
C ASN A 866 -49.82 18.71 -6.90
N ALA A 867 -48.92 19.68 -6.69
CA ALA A 867 -49.18 21.09 -6.96
C ALA A 867 -47.96 21.71 -7.65
N TYR A 868 -48.20 22.32 -8.82
CA TYR A 868 -47.22 23.06 -9.59
C TYR A 868 -47.66 24.53 -9.61
N THR A 869 -46.69 25.44 -9.52
CA THR A 869 -46.95 26.89 -9.65
C THR A 869 -45.93 27.50 -10.58
N LEU A 870 -46.40 28.26 -11.56
CA LEU A 870 -45.57 28.94 -12.55
C LEU A 870 -46.12 30.34 -12.79
N ARG A 871 -45.24 31.28 -13.17
CA ARG A 871 -45.62 32.66 -13.49
C ARG A 871 -45.63 32.83 -15.01
N SER A 872 -46.63 33.54 -15.53
CA SER A 872 -46.70 33.85 -16.96
C SER A 872 -45.48 34.67 -17.42
N ASN A 873 -45.05 34.39 -18.65
CA ASN A 873 -44.06 35.19 -19.36
C ASN A 873 -44.64 36.57 -19.74
N PRO A 874 -43.79 37.57 -20.06
CA PRO A 874 -44.26 38.90 -20.47
C PRO A 874 -45.12 38.92 -21.76
N ASP A 875 -45.00 37.90 -22.60
CA ASP A 875 -45.76 37.70 -23.84
C ASP A 875 -47.12 37.00 -23.60
N GLY A 876 -47.44 36.62 -22.36
CA GLY A 876 -48.65 35.88 -22.01
C GLY A 876 -48.53 34.35 -22.11
N THR A 877 -47.38 33.82 -22.52
CA THR A 877 -47.17 32.36 -22.59
C THR A 877 -46.85 31.76 -21.22
N PHE A 878 -47.18 30.48 -21.04
CA PHE A 878 -46.73 29.68 -19.92
C PHE A 878 -46.53 28.22 -20.32
N HIS A 879 -45.56 27.55 -19.69
CA HIS A 879 -45.22 26.16 -20.03
C HIS A 879 -44.80 25.40 -18.78
N PHE A 880 -45.70 24.56 -18.28
CA PHE A 880 -45.36 23.53 -17.31
C PHE A 880 -44.79 22.33 -18.05
N LYS A 881 -43.56 21.96 -17.71
CA LYS A 881 -42.87 20.74 -18.16
C LYS A 881 -42.88 19.72 -17.02
N GLU A 882 -42.67 18.44 -17.33
CA GLU A 882 -42.39 17.41 -16.32
C GLU A 882 -43.52 17.24 -15.27
N ILE A 883 -44.76 17.28 -15.75
CA ILE A 883 -45.98 17.08 -14.94
C ILE A 883 -46.32 15.59 -14.89
N ILE A 884 -46.75 15.10 -13.73
CA ILE A 884 -47.29 13.74 -13.57
C ILE A 884 -48.65 13.66 -14.30
N PRO A 885 -48.91 12.68 -15.18
CA PRO A 885 -50.22 12.55 -15.84
C PRO A 885 -51.39 12.45 -14.86
N GLY A 886 -52.54 13.03 -15.22
CA GLY A 886 -53.74 13.03 -14.39
C GLY A 886 -54.68 14.20 -14.68
N SER A 887 -55.76 14.28 -13.91
CA SER A 887 -56.66 15.44 -13.88
C SER A 887 -56.19 16.46 -12.84
N TYR A 888 -56.25 17.74 -13.21
CA TYR A 888 -55.79 18.88 -12.41
C TYR A 888 -56.75 20.05 -12.52
N ASP A 889 -56.93 20.77 -11.41
CA ASP A 889 -57.53 22.10 -11.38
C ASP A 889 -56.47 23.14 -11.74
N LEU A 890 -56.76 23.95 -12.75
CA LEU A 890 -55.93 25.03 -13.25
C LEU A 890 -56.54 26.38 -12.82
N ASN A 891 -55.86 27.06 -11.90
CA ASN A 891 -56.29 28.30 -11.24
C ASN A 891 -55.35 29.47 -11.58
N PHE A 892 -55.89 30.69 -11.58
CA PHE A 892 -55.18 31.90 -11.99
C PHE A 892 -55.29 32.99 -10.93
N GLN A 893 -54.16 33.60 -10.58
CA GLN A 893 -54.07 34.72 -9.66
C GLN A 893 -53.26 35.85 -10.30
N PHE A 894 -53.91 36.97 -10.61
CA PHE A 894 -53.22 38.18 -11.08
C PHE A 894 -52.32 38.77 -9.98
N LEU A 895 -51.19 39.34 -10.36
CA LEU A 895 -50.19 39.93 -9.46
C LEU A 895 -50.14 41.46 -9.65
N GLY A 896 -50.86 42.20 -8.81
CA GLY A 896 -50.85 43.67 -8.78
C GLY A 896 -52.03 44.26 -8.00
N THR A 897 -51.95 45.54 -7.60
CA THR A 897 -52.96 46.21 -6.76
C THR A 897 -54.16 46.79 -7.53
N ASN A 898 -54.03 47.12 -8.82
CA ASN A 898 -55.16 47.56 -9.66
C ASN A 898 -55.68 46.40 -10.52
N MET A 899 -56.66 45.67 -9.96
CA MET A 899 -57.28 44.48 -10.54
C MET A 899 -58.42 44.82 -11.52
N ASP A 900 -58.07 45.51 -12.61
CA ASP A 900 -58.96 45.90 -13.71
C ASP A 900 -59.55 44.71 -14.49
N TYR A 901 -59.11 43.48 -14.23
CA TYR A 901 -59.52 42.28 -14.97
C TYR A 901 -60.59 41.47 -14.22
N LYS A 902 -61.44 40.76 -14.97
CA LYS A 902 -62.38 39.77 -14.41
C LYS A 902 -61.60 38.58 -13.84
N ALA A 903 -62.14 37.94 -12.80
CA ALA A 903 -61.58 36.70 -12.30
C ALA A 903 -61.70 35.60 -13.37
N ILE A 904 -60.60 34.90 -13.66
CA ILE A 904 -60.60 33.78 -14.59
C ILE A 904 -61.13 32.55 -13.83
N PRO A 905 -62.21 31.88 -14.30
CA PRO A 905 -62.71 30.69 -13.63
C PRO A 905 -61.67 29.56 -13.68
N SER A 906 -61.67 28.72 -12.64
CA SER A 906 -60.87 27.50 -12.62
C SER A 906 -61.27 26.58 -13.77
N LYS A 907 -60.30 25.91 -14.39
CA LYS A 907 -60.56 24.91 -15.44
C LYS A 907 -60.01 23.56 -15.02
N GLN A 908 -60.82 22.52 -15.11
CA GLN A 908 -60.30 21.15 -15.01
C GLN A 908 -59.61 20.77 -16.31
N ILE A 909 -58.40 20.21 -16.21
CA ILE A 909 -57.66 19.68 -17.34
C ILE A 909 -57.13 18.28 -17.04
N THR A 910 -57.44 17.33 -17.92
CA THR A 910 -56.77 16.02 -17.95
C THR A 910 -55.54 16.09 -18.85
N LEU A 911 -54.40 15.66 -18.33
CA LEU A 911 -53.10 15.60 -18.99
C LEU A 911 -52.67 14.14 -19.14
N ASN A 912 -52.43 13.71 -20.38
CA ASN A 912 -52.06 12.33 -20.70
C ASN A 912 -50.54 12.17 -20.79
N ALA A 913 -50.04 10.98 -20.50
CA ALA A 913 -48.64 10.58 -20.69
C ALA A 913 -48.10 10.97 -22.08
N THR A 914 -46.88 11.51 -22.13
CA THR A 914 -46.19 12.06 -23.32
C THR A 914 -46.88 13.20 -24.08
N SER A 915 -48.12 13.56 -23.75
CA SER A 915 -48.85 14.62 -24.44
C SER A 915 -48.43 16.03 -23.99
N THR A 916 -48.29 16.94 -24.97
CA THR A 916 -48.33 18.39 -24.71
C THR A 916 -49.75 18.87 -24.94
N LYS A 917 -50.47 19.24 -23.87
CA LYS A 917 -51.78 19.88 -24.01
C LYS A 917 -51.59 21.38 -24.15
N SER A 918 -52.21 21.97 -25.17
CA SER A 918 -52.25 23.42 -25.37
C SER A 918 -53.59 23.97 -24.87
N ILE A 919 -53.56 25.10 -24.15
CA ILE A 919 -54.77 25.81 -23.71
C ILE A 919 -54.68 27.31 -23.99
N THR A 920 -55.74 27.88 -24.55
CA THR A 920 -55.87 29.33 -24.72
C THR A 920 -56.88 29.87 -23.70
N ILE A 921 -56.57 31.03 -23.12
CA ILE A 921 -57.36 31.64 -22.05
C ILE A 921 -57.44 33.12 -22.32
N ASP A 922 -58.64 33.58 -22.66
CA ASP A 922 -58.92 34.98 -22.94
C ASP A 922 -59.05 35.77 -21.63
N ILE A 923 -58.38 36.92 -21.54
CA ILE A 923 -58.41 37.81 -20.39
C ILE A 923 -59.33 39.00 -20.71
N GLU A 924 -60.40 39.14 -19.93
CA GLU A 924 -61.33 40.27 -20.05
C GLU A 924 -61.11 41.36 -18.99
N LYS A 925 -61.15 42.62 -19.42
CA LYS A 925 -61.19 43.79 -18.54
C LYS A 925 -62.61 43.98 -17.97
N LYS A 926 -62.72 44.40 -16.71
CA LYS A 926 -63.99 44.78 -16.07
C LYS A 926 -64.52 46.06 -16.71
N VAL A 927 -65.60 45.96 -17.46
CA VAL A 927 -66.33 47.12 -17.96
C VAL A 927 -67.15 47.73 -16.82
N ARG A 928 -66.95 49.02 -16.53
CA ARG A 928 -67.81 49.78 -15.59
C ARG A 928 -69.21 49.93 -16.18
N GLN A 929 -70.20 49.28 -15.59
CA GLN A 929 -71.60 49.64 -15.84
C GLN A 929 -71.97 50.86 -15.01
N VAL A 930 -72.35 51.95 -15.67
CA VAL A 930 -72.91 53.15 -15.01
C VAL A 930 -74.40 52.92 -14.81
N ILE A 931 -74.82 52.66 -13.57
CA ILE A 931 -76.24 52.55 -13.21
C ILE A 931 -76.76 53.95 -12.92
N PHE A 932 -77.53 54.52 -13.84
CA PHE A 932 -78.29 55.76 -13.56
C PHE A 932 -79.46 55.44 -12.62
N LYS A 933 -79.33 55.81 -11.33
CA LYS A 933 -80.47 55.85 -10.41
C LYS A 933 -81.31 57.10 -10.70
N SER A 934 -82.49 56.92 -11.29
CA SER A 934 -83.50 57.98 -11.36
C SER A 934 -84.06 58.26 -9.95
N LYS A 935 -83.56 59.34 -9.31
CA LYS A 935 -84.27 59.92 -8.17
C LYS A 935 -85.54 60.60 -8.67
N LYS A 936 -86.71 60.18 -8.20
CA LYS A 936 -87.92 61.01 -8.29
C LYS A 936 -87.70 62.27 -7.47
N LEU A 937 -87.76 63.43 -8.13
CA LEU A 937 -87.87 64.72 -7.49
C LEU A 937 -89.34 64.90 -7.07
N TYR A 938 -89.58 65.01 -5.76
CA TYR A 938 -90.82 65.57 -5.24
C TYR A 938 -90.55 67.05 -4.97
N ILE A 939 -91.30 67.91 -5.65
CA ILE A 939 -91.40 69.33 -5.31
C ILE A 939 -92.78 69.49 -4.66
N SER A 940 -92.79 69.87 -3.39
CA SER A 940 -93.98 70.40 -2.72
C SER A 940 -93.99 71.93 -2.87
N ASN A 941 -95.18 72.50 -3.02
CA ASN A 941 -95.41 73.96 -2.99
C ASN A 941 -94.95 74.57 -1.65
#